data_AF-A0ABD2JIJ5-F1
#
_entry.id   AF-A0ABD2JIJ5-F1
#
_cell.length_a   1.000
_cell.length_b   1.000
_cell.length_c   1.000
_cell.angle_alpha   90.00
_cell.angle_beta   90.00
_cell.angle_gamma   90.00
#
_symmetry.space_group_name_H-M   'P 1'
#
loop_
_entity.id
_entity.type
_entity.pdbx_description
1 polymer ?
#
loop_
_entity_poly.entity_id
_entity_poly.type
_entity_poly.pdbx_seq_one_letter_code
_entity_poly.pdbx_strand_id
1 'polypeptide(L)'
;MGCVLSAENVSEVAENVLLKKLAGRESMSSNDPQWNKMFSFNFLIDQQSRRAQNDFLVHANPLLEELLHNSRETANFPTLVRVVGRRCSELEVSVKCANKIFIWQVSNALLLLRYVTIFLAQRLSPAEFAHFFLPNKQTDKKPKQLDTDESFAQQLESAASQNRSGGDVGENEPEQFLTLLIQIITQIPVNALTVQLHAEAIRLLLSLLSTQLYEESITEHSEFLKLLMTQLCVQSGDIVRVLLENFLYHFDEELDDAKMGGGGSGAGRRQSRSDSFVVSLWSTLQRTLALGPEADGDSDGSDCFPPQSLSTLSLALLLSLVYYPSFEGRTNAYKQMLSIFQNAQEVSSLANLEASFKLDFTHLYNRLCATLHSERMPLLLLYLLLHNNVGFRNFVLSRINLEQLVLPVVRVLYDGMCSGPGHGFQRSSPTSSPKMRRQSQFSHNNSTVHTHQTYLALIVLLMLSEDDFFKKVIHEMTIKNIDWYTLDRTTHLAETTLGGLIVLVFSKTIQINTVRIRDRYFHMNSLATLANLASCFKQLSPLASQKLIGLLETMTKRRAKLIRLLRERAENEPQQQINREEAKDGGGEEETATERRTEAEEGDDLHHDITALEEGIRTVLEIVNACLCHNLRNNPNLIYTLLYKRAIFEHFHQHPMFQDLVWNIYTVINHFNGKVEALTKGFSGPEAVGVSNASVSDILEAIKKGAIEWPSDRLKKFPDLRFKYIEDDDTVDFFVPYIWRLINDGLCLQFDAETIRLFNPCLSFPFPMPFSAFSLWCPSLLCSPQFGFALLLPLSYLLYRLTRTALALFQAIFVYRLAPFVYAPKLSAFRHRWTVVTGGTDGIGKAYTFELARRGLRKFMLIGRNEQKLERVKEEIESEFPGSSVLLFQFDFFDAVNVEDADRLRRELAKLDIGIAVNSVGVGRELMERFGERPEADRQLFRVNAIGAAEFISAVLPLMERCGGGHLVVLSSSQGFRPIPLLAAYSAAKSFISFLSEAADREYANVSVQCLCPALVATKMTYYKTGSLFVVTPEQFAHEAVNTLGLIRMTSGCFNHEIQMLMRHLVPWAFLKHLIMPIYWHQQKRVLRLNGKTASGSGNSQQEEVNQTNNSPRPSSKIPTVATGGVGGSGQIRQRA
;
A
#
# COMPACT_ATOMS: atom_id res chain seq x y z
N MET A 1 34.87 34.92 17.19
CA MET A 1 35.61 34.95 15.91
C MET A 1 34.58 34.88 14.80
N GLY A 2 34.73 35.70 13.76
CA GLY A 2 33.68 35.95 12.77
C GLY A 2 33.23 34.70 12.01
N CYS A 3 32.07 34.16 12.39
CA CYS A 3 31.32 33.27 11.52
C CYS A 3 30.84 34.10 10.32
N VAL A 4 31.31 33.75 9.12
CA VAL A 4 30.95 34.47 7.88
C VAL A 4 29.58 34.01 7.35
N LEU A 5 29.06 32.86 7.82
CA LEU A 5 27.74 32.32 7.49
C LEU A 5 27.13 31.71 8.77
N SER A 6 25.91 32.15 9.12
CA SER A 6 25.12 31.62 10.24
C SER A 6 23.83 30.95 9.72
N ALA A 7 23.29 29.99 10.46
CA ALA A 7 22.13 29.20 10.05
C ALA A 7 20.84 30.03 9.81
N GLU A 8 20.78 31.27 10.30
CA GLU A 8 19.62 32.17 10.19
C GLU A 8 19.53 32.86 8.81
N ASN A 9 20.62 32.91 8.04
CA ASN A 9 20.73 33.76 6.84
C ASN A 9 21.13 32.96 5.57
N VAL A 10 20.35 31.94 5.20
CA VAL A 10 20.60 31.16 3.96
C VAL A 10 20.65 32.05 2.71
N SER A 11 19.92 33.17 2.71
CA SER A 11 19.92 34.18 1.65
C SER A 11 21.26 34.92 1.45
N GLU A 12 22.13 34.95 2.46
CA GLU A 12 23.44 35.63 2.39
C GLU A 12 24.54 34.78 1.73
N VAL A 13 24.28 33.50 1.46
CA VAL A 13 25.25 32.58 0.83
C VAL A 13 25.71 33.11 -0.53
N ALA A 14 24.76 33.56 -1.36
CA ALA A 14 25.04 34.14 -2.68
C ALA A 14 25.88 35.43 -2.60
N GLU A 15 25.80 36.16 -1.50
CA GLU A 15 26.49 37.45 -1.29
C GLU A 15 27.84 37.31 -0.57
N ASN A 16 28.24 36.09 -0.22
CA ASN A 16 29.48 35.84 0.51
C ASN A 16 30.71 36.17 -0.33
N VAL A 17 31.50 37.15 0.13
CA VAL A 17 32.71 37.64 -0.57
C VAL A 17 33.75 36.54 -0.83
N LEU A 18 33.95 35.62 0.11
CA LEU A 18 34.95 34.55 -0.03
C LEU A 18 34.47 33.49 -1.04
N LEU A 19 33.18 33.15 -1.05
CA LEU A 19 32.61 32.23 -2.04
C LEU A 19 32.57 32.85 -3.44
N LYS A 20 32.24 34.16 -3.57
CA LYS A 20 32.37 34.90 -4.84
C LYS A 20 33.81 34.91 -5.35
N LYS A 21 34.81 35.05 -4.47
CA LYS A 21 36.23 34.97 -4.86
C LYS A 21 36.61 33.58 -5.36
N LEU A 22 36.10 32.53 -4.70
CA LEU A 22 36.32 31.13 -5.13
C LEU A 22 35.72 30.88 -6.53
N ALA A 23 34.49 31.33 -6.75
CA ALA A 23 33.77 31.16 -8.01
C ALA A 23 34.24 32.12 -9.12
N GLY A 24 34.83 33.26 -8.77
CA GLY A 24 35.15 34.35 -9.69
C GLY A 24 36.30 34.07 -10.65
N ARG A 25 36.66 35.11 -11.41
CA ARG A 25 37.67 35.07 -12.50
C ARG A 25 39.12 35.23 -12.05
N GLU A 26 39.36 35.44 -10.76
CA GLU A 26 40.71 35.56 -10.19
C GLU A 26 41.19 34.21 -9.66
N SER A 27 42.43 33.84 -9.95
CA SER A 27 43.03 32.62 -9.39
C SER A 27 43.43 32.81 -7.94
N MET A 28 43.06 31.85 -7.09
CA MET A 28 43.44 31.81 -5.68
C MET A 28 44.72 30.99 -5.49
N SER A 29 45.64 31.49 -4.65
CA SER A 29 46.84 30.73 -4.29
C SER A 29 46.54 29.67 -3.23
N SER A 30 47.23 28.52 -3.30
CA SER A 30 47.16 27.47 -2.28
C SER A 30 47.64 27.91 -0.89
N ASN A 31 48.42 29.00 -0.80
CA ASN A 31 48.91 29.57 0.46
C ASN A 31 48.11 30.81 0.93
N ASP A 32 46.97 31.13 0.30
CA ASP A 32 46.16 32.29 0.67
C ASP A 32 45.60 32.16 2.11
N PRO A 33 45.87 33.10 3.04
CA PRO A 33 45.35 33.03 4.41
C PRO A 33 43.82 33.09 4.50
N GLN A 34 43.14 33.52 3.43
CA GLN A 34 41.68 33.60 3.38
C GLN A 34 40.99 32.23 3.47
N TRP A 35 41.67 31.12 3.13
CA TRP A 35 41.15 29.76 3.29
C TRP A 35 40.71 29.46 4.74
N ASN A 36 41.47 29.94 5.74
CA ASN A 36 41.11 29.78 7.15
C ASN A 36 39.77 30.42 7.48
N LYS A 37 39.50 31.61 6.93
CA LYS A 37 38.24 32.33 7.16
C LYS A 37 37.09 31.65 6.43
N MET A 38 37.34 31.15 5.22
CA MET A 38 36.35 30.44 4.42
C MET A 38 35.85 29.17 5.10
N PHE A 39 36.73 28.39 5.74
CA PHE A 39 36.35 27.15 6.43
C PHE A 39 35.78 27.36 7.84
N SER A 40 35.68 28.61 8.31
CA SER A 40 35.24 28.93 9.68
C SER A 40 33.76 29.36 9.74
N PHE A 41 32.84 28.50 9.27
CA PHE A 41 31.39 28.77 9.28
C PHE A 41 30.59 27.79 10.16
N ASN A 42 29.42 28.22 10.65
CA ASN A 42 28.57 27.47 11.59
C ASN A 42 27.21 27.13 10.94
N PHE A 43 27.24 26.33 9.88
CA PHE A 43 26.07 26.06 9.05
C PHE A 43 25.65 24.58 9.17
N LEU A 44 24.39 24.30 9.51
CA LEU A 44 23.88 22.96 9.86
C LEU A 44 22.82 22.46 8.85
N ILE A 45 23.17 22.41 7.56
CA ILE A 45 22.23 22.05 6.48
C ILE A 45 21.65 20.64 6.68
N ASP A 46 22.49 19.70 7.09
CA ASP A 46 22.13 18.27 7.14
C ASP A 46 21.19 17.91 8.30
N GLN A 47 21.06 18.80 9.29
CA GLN A 47 20.16 18.66 10.44
C GLN A 47 18.84 19.40 10.27
N GLN A 48 18.68 20.17 9.19
CA GLN A 48 17.47 20.93 8.89
C GLN A 48 16.53 20.13 7.97
N SER A 49 15.27 20.57 7.85
CA SER A 49 14.28 19.93 6.98
C SER A 49 14.73 19.87 5.51
N ARG A 50 14.20 18.92 4.73
CA ARG A 50 14.45 18.81 3.28
C ARG A 50 14.19 20.12 2.53
N ARG A 51 13.26 20.95 3.00
CA ARG A 51 12.96 22.28 2.43
C ARG A 51 14.13 23.24 2.62
N ALA A 52 14.71 23.30 3.82
CA ALA A 52 15.83 24.19 4.11
C ALA A 52 17.09 23.84 3.30
N GLN A 53 17.32 22.54 3.06
CA GLN A 53 18.39 22.07 2.18
C GLN A 53 18.18 22.51 0.73
N ASN A 54 16.94 22.37 0.21
CA ASN A 54 16.59 22.86 -1.14
C ASN A 54 16.79 24.38 -1.24
N ASP A 55 16.35 25.14 -0.24
CA ASP A 55 16.49 26.60 -0.19
C ASP A 55 17.97 27.00 -0.21
N PHE A 56 18.84 26.29 0.50
CA PHE A 56 20.29 26.50 0.43
C PHE A 56 20.84 26.26 -0.97
N LEU A 57 20.47 25.16 -1.63
CA LEU A 57 20.93 24.87 -3.00
C LEU A 57 20.48 25.94 -3.99
N VAL A 58 19.25 26.47 -3.87
CA VAL A 58 18.76 27.57 -4.71
C VAL A 58 19.66 28.80 -4.61
N HIS A 59 20.14 29.13 -3.41
CA HIS A 59 21.04 30.27 -3.20
C HIS A 59 22.51 29.97 -3.55
N ALA A 60 22.96 28.72 -3.44
CA ALA A 60 24.32 28.31 -3.77
C ALA A 60 24.55 28.10 -5.28
N ASN A 61 23.52 27.69 -6.02
CA ASN A 61 23.61 27.33 -7.45
C ASN A 61 24.24 28.41 -8.35
N PRO A 62 23.93 29.71 -8.22
CA PRO A 62 24.59 30.74 -9.05
C PRO A 62 26.12 30.78 -8.89
N LEU A 63 26.61 30.58 -7.66
CA LEU A 63 28.04 30.54 -7.37
C LEU A 63 28.69 29.25 -7.92
N LEU A 64 27.97 28.12 -7.85
CA LEU A 64 28.44 26.84 -8.38
C LEU A 64 28.51 26.85 -9.91
N GLU A 65 27.54 27.49 -10.58
CA GLU A 65 27.56 27.72 -12.04
C GLU A 65 28.74 28.62 -12.43
N GLU A 66 28.95 29.72 -11.70
CA GLU A 66 30.09 30.61 -11.96
C GLU A 66 31.44 29.88 -11.74
N LEU A 67 31.54 29.05 -10.69
CA LEU A 67 32.71 28.20 -10.44
C LEU A 67 32.94 27.19 -11.56
N LEU A 68 31.89 26.53 -12.07
CA LEU A 68 31.99 25.56 -13.17
C LEU A 68 32.57 26.21 -14.44
N HIS A 69 32.11 27.42 -14.78
CA HIS A 69 32.57 28.15 -15.95
C HIS A 69 34.00 28.69 -15.77
N ASN A 70 34.29 29.34 -14.63
CA ASN A 70 35.55 30.04 -14.43
C ASN A 70 36.70 29.12 -14.01
N SER A 71 36.43 28.01 -13.30
CA SER A 71 37.49 27.13 -12.77
C SER A 71 38.28 26.41 -13.86
N ARG A 72 37.78 26.35 -15.10
CA ARG A 72 38.55 25.89 -16.26
C ARG A 72 39.74 26.81 -16.57
N GLU A 73 39.63 28.11 -16.28
CA GLU A 73 40.68 29.11 -16.50
C GLU A 73 41.45 29.42 -15.21
N THR A 74 40.75 29.54 -14.07
CA THR A 74 41.36 29.96 -12.80
C THR A 74 42.01 28.83 -12.02
N ALA A 75 41.65 27.57 -12.30
CA ALA A 75 42.04 26.38 -11.52
C ALA A 75 41.71 26.49 -10.01
N ASN A 76 40.67 27.25 -9.64
CA ASN A 76 40.26 27.47 -8.25
C ASN A 76 39.75 26.18 -7.58
N PHE A 77 38.98 25.34 -8.28
CA PHE A 77 38.51 24.06 -7.73
C PHE A 77 39.65 23.05 -7.48
N PRO A 78 40.56 22.74 -8.44
CA PRO A 78 41.76 21.94 -8.17
C PRO A 78 42.59 22.50 -7.01
N THR A 79 42.68 23.83 -6.89
CA THR A 79 43.41 24.46 -5.78
C THR A 79 42.71 24.25 -4.43
N LEU A 80 41.37 24.35 -4.37
CA LEU A 80 40.59 23.99 -3.19
C LEU A 80 40.85 22.53 -2.78
N VAL A 81 40.80 21.59 -3.72
CA VAL A 81 41.08 20.17 -3.47
C VAL A 81 42.48 19.98 -2.87
N ARG A 82 43.52 20.63 -3.43
CA ARG A 82 44.90 20.58 -2.87
C ARG A 82 44.99 21.15 -1.46
N VAL A 83 44.34 22.29 -1.20
CA VAL A 83 44.33 22.92 0.13
C VAL A 83 43.67 22.00 1.16
N VAL A 84 42.54 21.41 0.81
CA VAL A 84 41.87 20.45 1.69
C VAL A 84 42.72 19.21 1.88
N GLY A 85 43.34 18.67 0.82
CA GLY A 85 44.22 17.51 0.90
C GLY A 85 45.43 17.73 1.83
N ARG A 86 46.06 18.92 1.77
CA ARG A 86 47.13 19.31 2.69
C ARG A 86 46.66 19.31 4.15
N ARG A 87 45.49 19.89 4.41
CA ARG A 87 44.91 19.91 5.77
C ARG A 87 44.54 18.53 6.28
N CYS A 88 44.05 17.65 5.40
CA CYS A 88 43.79 16.25 5.74
C CYS A 88 45.07 15.51 6.10
N SER A 89 46.20 15.81 5.44
CA SER A 89 47.51 15.24 5.78
C SER A 89 48.04 15.72 7.14
N GLU A 90 47.73 16.95 7.54
CA GLU A 90 48.09 17.54 8.85
C GLU A 90 47.13 17.13 9.99
N LEU A 91 46.04 16.44 9.65
CA LEU A 91 44.98 16.06 10.57
C LEU A 91 45.46 15.10 11.66
N GLU A 92 46.32 14.13 11.32
CA GLU A 92 46.78 13.11 12.27
C GLU A 92 47.49 13.75 13.49
N VAL A 93 48.37 14.73 13.23
CA VAL A 93 49.06 15.50 14.28
C VAL A 93 48.05 16.33 15.08
N SER A 94 47.07 16.94 14.41
CA SER A 94 46.06 17.79 15.04
C SER A 94 45.09 17.01 15.93
N VAL A 95 44.74 15.78 15.56
CA VAL A 95 43.92 14.86 16.37
C VAL A 95 44.67 14.46 17.64
N LYS A 96 45.97 14.13 17.54
CA LYS A 96 46.81 13.86 18.72
C LYS A 96 46.89 15.05 19.68
N CYS A 97 46.86 16.27 19.14
CA CYS A 97 46.85 17.51 19.92
C CYS A 97 45.45 17.99 20.35
N ALA A 98 44.39 17.24 20.04
CA ALA A 98 42.98 17.61 20.29
C ALA A 98 42.61 19.03 19.81
N ASN A 99 43.15 19.48 18.68
CA ASN A 99 42.89 20.81 18.14
C ASN A 99 41.48 20.90 17.53
N LYS A 100 40.50 21.27 18.36
CA LYS A 100 39.07 21.36 18.01
C LYS A 100 38.79 22.28 16.81
N ILE A 101 39.48 23.42 16.73
CA ILE A 101 39.25 24.41 15.67
C ILE A 101 39.73 23.86 14.32
N PHE A 102 40.89 23.21 14.30
CA PHE A 102 41.42 22.63 13.07
C PHE A 102 40.52 21.50 12.55
N ILE A 103 40.11 20.58 13.43
CA ILE A 103 39.21 19.47 13.07
C ILE A 103 37.88 20.00 12.50
N TRP A 104 37.29 21.01 13.14
CA TRP A 104 36.08 21.67 12.66
C TRP A 104 36.28 22.32 11.28
N GLN A 105 37.38 23.05 11.06
CA GLN A 105 37.68 23.64 9.75
C GLN A 105 37.85 22.59 8.65
N VAL A 106 38.53 21.46 8.95
CA VAL A 106 38.67 20.37 7.98
C VAL A 106 37.30 19.77 7.64
N SER A 107 36.46 19.53 8.65
CA SER A 107 35.08 19.04 8.44
C SER A 107 34.26 19.98 7.55
N ASN A 108 34.32 21.29 7.80
CA ASN A 108 33.65 22.30 6.97
C ASN A 108 34.20 22.35 5.54
N ALA A 109 35.49 22.13 5.36
CA ALA A 109 36.11 22.09 4.04
C ALA A 109 35.66 20.85 3.23
N LEU A 110 35.52 19.69 3.88
CA LEU A 110 34.93 18.50 3.27
C LEU A 110 33.46 18.72 2.90
N LEU A 111 32.68 19.37 3.77
CA LEU A 111 31.29 19.74 3.49
C LEU A 111 31.19 20.64 2.26
N LEU A 112 32.04 21.67 2.15
CA LEU A 112 32.08 22.55 0.97
C LEU A 112 32.40 21.74 -0.30
N LEU A 113 33.41 20.87 -0.25
CA LEU A 113 33.76 20.00 -1.37
C LEU A 113 32.62 19.08 -1.75
N ARG A 114 31.85 18.56 -0.80
CA ARG A 114 30.70 17.68 -1.06
C ARG A 114 29.66 18.35 -1.94
N TYR A 115 29.23 19.57 -1.61
CA TYR A 115 28.25 20.30 -2.43
C TYR A 115 28.76 20.63 -3.82
N VAL A 116 30.03 21.04 -3.95
CA VAL A 116 30.64 21.26 -5.26
C VAL A 116 30.70 19.95 -6.06
N THR A 117 31.09 18.85 -5.41
CA THR A 117 31.21 17.52 -6.04
C THR A 117 29.86 17.01 -6.54
N ILE A 118 28.80 17.10 -5.73
CA ILE A 118 27.43 16.73 -6.13
C ILE A 118 26.98 17.55 -7.35
N PHE A 119 27.20 18.87 -7.33
CA PHE A 119 26.82 19.76 -8.42
C PHE A 119 27.56 19.43 -9.72
N LEU A 120 28.87 19.17 -9.64
CA LEU A 120 29.68 18.80 -10.80
C LEU A 120 29.28 17.43 -11.35
N ALA A 121 29.06 16.43 -10.48
CA ALA A 121 28.66 15.09 -10.88
C ALA A 121 27.30 15.05 -11.62
N GLN A 122 26.40 16.00 -11.32
CA GLN A 122 25.10 16.16 -12.00
C GLN A 122 25.19 16.72 -13.42
N ARG A 123 26.25 17.48 -13.73
CA ARG A 123 26.34 18.29 -14.96
C ARG A 123 27.45 17.86 -15.93
N LEU A 124 28.39 17.04 -15.49
CA LEU A 124 29.55 16.60 -16.28
C LEU A 124 29.48 15.09 -16.55
N SER A 125 30.02 14.66 -17.70
CA SER A 125 30.29 13.23 -17.93
C SER A 125 31.36 12.71 -16.96
N PRO A 126 31.45 11.40 -16.67
CA PRO A 126 32.45 10.90 -15.71
C PRO A 126 33.90 11.23 -16.05
N ALA A 127 34.24 11.26 -17.35
CA ALA A 127 35.57 11.64 -17.81
C ALA A 127 35.85 13.14 -17.59
N GLU A 128 34.90 14.02 -17.94
CA GLU A 128 35.03 15.46 -17.70
C GLU A 128 35.07 15.79 -16.21
N PHE A 129 34.28 15.08 -15.41
CA PHE A 129 34.24 15.22 -13.96
C PHE A 129 35.59 14.89 -13.32
N ALA A 130 36.21 13.76 -13.70
CA ALA A 130 37.54 13.41 -13.23
C ALA A 130 38.61 14.41 -13.71
N HIS A 131 38.53 14.85 -14.97
CA HIS A 131 39.45 15.84 -15.51
C HIS A 131 39.33 17.21 -14.81
N PHE A 132 38.17 17.55 -14.25
CA PHE A 132 37.96 18.80 -13.52
C PHE A 132 38.82 18.92 -12.24
N PHE A 133 39.36 17.81 -11.74
CA PHE A 133 40.31 17.79 -10.62
C PHE A 133 41.74 18.17 -11.05
N LEU A 134 42.05 18.14 -12.35
CA LEU A 134 43.40 18.40 -12.87
C LEU A 134 43.61 19.89 -13.20
N PRO A 135 44.81 20.44 -12.97
CA PRO A 135 45.15 21.79 -13.40
C PRO A 135 45.27 21.84 -14.93
N ASN A 136 44.75 22.91 -15.54
CA ASN A 136 44.82 23.09 -16.99
C ASN A 136 46.28 23.36 -17.42
N LYS A 137 46.90 22.47 -18.21
CA LYS A 137 48.20 22.71 -18.84
C LYS A 137 48.00 23.71 -19.99
N GLN A 138 48.00 25.02 -19.71
CA GLN A 138 47.99 26.04 -20.77
C GLN A 138 49.26 25.92 -21.64
N THR A 139 49.10 25.51 -22.89
CA THR A 139 50.02 25.93 -23.95
C THR A 139 49.74 27.40 -24.27
N ASP A 140 50.71 28.26 -24.03
CA ASP A 140 50.78 29.67 -24.42
C ASP A 140 50.53 29.88 -25.93
N LYS A 141 49.29 29.89 -26.41
CA LYS A 141 48.93 30.53 -27.69
C LYS A 141 47.51 31.12 -27.62
N LYS A 142 47.44 32.45 -27.85
CA LYS A 142 46.24 33.29 -27.89
C LYS A 142 45.08 32.65 -28.67
N PRO A 143 43.81 32.79 -28.21
CA PRO A 143 42.66 32.22 -28.90
C PRO A 143 42.34 33.01 -30.18
N LYS A 144 42.18 32.29 -31.30
CA LYS A 144 41.44 32.78 -32.48
C LYS A 144 39.98 32.37 -32.31
N GLN A 145 39.08 33.33 -32.51
CA GLN A 145 37.63 33.10 -32.62
C GLN A 145 37.34 32.04 -33.67
N LEU A 146 36.54 31.02 -33.32
CA LEU A 146 35.82 30.20 -34.29
C LEU A 146 34.48 29.76 -33.69
N ASP A 147 33.44 29.96 -34.49
CA ASP A 147 32.05 29.57 -34.28
C ASP A 147 31.85 28.04 -34.41
N THR A 148 30.69 27.59 -33.91
CA THR A 148 29.95 26.32 -34.10
C THR A 148 30.29 25.09 -33.24
N ASP A 149 29.24 24.60 -32.58
CA ASP A 149 29.16 23.66 -31.45
C ASP A 149 29.30 22.15 -31.78
N GLU A 150 29.88 21.73 -32.91
CA GLU A 150 29.91 20.29 -33.29
C GLU A 150 31.31 19.64 -33.41
N SER A 151 32.39 20.34 -33.08
CA SER A 151 33.78 19.85 -33.34
C SER A 151 34.54 19.32 -32.10
N PHE A 152 34.06 19.59 -30.89
CA PHE A 152 34.85 19.39 -29.66
C PHE A 152 34.95 17.92 -29.21
N ALA A 153 33.91 17.11 -29.43
CA ALA A 153 33.90 15.69 -29.04
C ALA A 153 34.95 14.87 -29.81
N GLN A 154 35.17 15.15 -31.10
CA GLN A 154 36.18 14.47 -31.93
C GLN A 154 37.62 14.92 -31.62
N GLN A 155 37.81 16.14 -31.11
CA GLN A 155 39.13 16.61 -30.69
C GLN A 155 39.56 16.03 -29.33
N LEU A 156 38.61 15.70 -28.45
CA LEU A 156 38.87 15.04 -27.16
C LEU A 156 39.24 13.55 -27.32
N GLU A 157 38.59 12.81 -28.23
CA GLU A 157 38.95 11.41 -28.52
C GLU A 157 40.34 11.27 -29.18
N SER A 158 40.76 12.25 -29.98
CA SER A 158 42.10 12.28 -30.59
C SER A 158 43.20 12.70 -29.61
N ALA A 159 42.89 13.54 -28.62
CA ALA A 159 43.82 13.86 -27.52
C ALA A 159 44.00 12.69 -26.53
N ALA A 160 42.93 11.93 -26.25
CA ALA A 160 42.97 10.75 -25.39
C ALA A 160 43.80 9.59 -25.95
N SER A 161 43.96 9.51 -27.28
CA SER A 161 44.68 8.42 -27.96
C SER A 161 46.17 8.67 -28.19
N GLN A 162 46.68 9.90 -28.04
CA GLN A 162 48.09 10.23 -28.35
C GLN A 162 49.05 10.30 -27.16
N ASN A 163 48.60 10.23 -25.90
CA ASN A 163 49.46 10.46 -24.73
C ASN A 163 49.97 9.20 -23.99
N ARG A 164 50.04 8.04 -24.65
CA ARG A 164 50.70 6.84 -24.08
C ARG A 164 52.23 6.88 -24.26
N SER A 165 52.93 7.87 -23.70
CA SER A 165 54.36 7.78 -23.33
C SER A 165 54.88 9.10 -22.76
N GLY A 166 54.95 9.20 -21.44
CA GLY A 166 55.69 10.27 -20.76
C GLY A 166 55.13 10.58 -19.39
N GLY A 167 55.71 10.00 -18.34
CA GLY A 167 55.33 10.28 -16.96
C GLY A 167 55.59 11.74 -16.60
N ASP A 168 54.56 12.43 -16.14
CA ASP A 168 54.66 13.78 -15.60
C ASP A 168 53.62 13.99 -14.47
N VAL A 169 54.03 14.73 -13.44
CA VAL A 169 53.58 14.72 -12.04
C VAL A 169 52.13 15.21 -11.80
N GLY A 170 51.35 15.44 -12.86
CA GLY A 170 49.95 15.90 -12.78
C GLY A 170 48.89 14.79 -12.83
N GLU A 171 49.24 13.55 -13.16
CA GLU A 171 48.26 12.49 -13.46
C GLU A 171 47.55 11.87 -12.22
N ASN A 172 48.04 12.11 -10.99
CA ASN A 172 47.60 11.38 -9.80
C ASN A 172 46.75 12.19 -8.80
N GLU A 173 46.31 13.42 -9.12
CA GLU A 173 45.54 14.23 -8.14
C GLU A 173 44.21 13.60 -7.69
N PRO A 174 43.39 12.97 -8.57
CA PRO A 174 42.18 12.25 -8.16
C PRO A 174 42.48 11.03 -7.26
N GLU A 175 43.54 10.29 -7.56
CA GLU A 175 43.99 9.11 -6.80
C GLU A 175 44.47 9.52 -5.39
N GLN A 176 45.29 10.56 -5.31
CA GLN A 176 45.78 11.10 -4.04
C GLN A 176 44.61 11.59 -3.17
N PHE A 177 43.63 12.25 -3.78
CA PHE A 177 42.45 12.73 -3.06
C PHE A 177 41.61 11.58 -2.50
N LEU A 178 41.33 10.54 -3.29
CA LEU A 178 40.65 9.33 -2.80
C LEU A 178 41.42 8.65 -1.68
N THR A 179 42.74 8.52 -1.84
CA THR A 179 43.62 7.92 -0.82
C THR A 179 43.54 8.67 0.50
N LEU A 180 43.51 10.01 0.47
CA LEU A 180 43.35 10.82 1.68
C LEU A 180 42.01 10.60 2.37
N LEU A 181 40.90 10.51 1.62
CA LEU A 181 39.58 10.23 2.20
C LEU A 181 39.54 8.84 2.86
N ILE A 182 40.15 7.84 2.23
CA ILE A 182 40.29 6.49 2.80
C ILE A 182 41.17 6.51 4.05
N GLN A 183 42.25 7.28 4.07
CA GLN A 183 43.11 7.44 5.25
C GLN A 183 42.35 8.09 6.41
N ILE A 184 41.49 9.09 6.15
CA ILE A 184 40.62 9.65 7.19
C ILE A 184 39.74 8.55 7.77
N ILE A 185 39.13 7.72 6.94
CA ILE A 185 38.23 6.65 7.40
C ILE A 185 39.00 5.58 8.19
N THR A 186 40.16 5.15 7.72
CA THR A 186 40.87 3.96 8.23
C THR A 186 41.92 4.25 9.31
N GLN A 187 42.57 5.41 9.28
CA GLN A 187 43.72 5.73 10.15
C GLN A 187 43.36 6.68 11.30
N ILE A 188 42.35 7.53 11.15
CA ILE A 188 41.93 8.46 12.19
C ILE A 188 41.01 7.72 13.18
N PRO A 189 41.24 7.80 14.50
CA PRO A 189 40.37 7.16 15.47
C PRO A 189 39.02 7.87 15.56
N VAL A 190 37.94 7.10 15.57
CA VAL A 190 36.58 7.64 15.76
C VAL A 190 36.36 7.95 17.25
N ASN A 191 36.07 9.20 17.56
CA ASN A 191 35.69 9.67 18.89
C ASN A 191 34.72 10.87 18.78
N ALA A 192 34.30 11.43 19.91
CA ALA A 192 33.32 12.54 19.92
C ALA A 192 33.77 13.80 19.15
N LEU A 193 35.07 13.99 18.88
CA LEU A 193 35.59 15.11 18.09
C LEU A 193 35.69 14.80 16.60
N THR A 194 35.95 13.54 16.23
CA THR A 194 36.24 13.13 14.85
C THR A 194 35.05 12.46 14.16
N VAL A 195 34.00 12.01 14.87
CA VAL A 195 32.86 11.30 14.27
C VAL A 195 32.20 12.04 13.11
N GLN A 196 32.04 13.37 13.20
CA GLN A 196 31.47 14.20 12.13
C GLN A 196 32.42 14.29 10.92
N LEU A 197 33.72 14.29 11.16
CA LEU A 197 34.73 14.27 10.11
C LEU A 197 34.68 12.95 9.32
N HIS A 198 34.54 11.81 10.00
CA HIS A 198 34.33 10.51 9.36
C HIS A 198 33.02 10.48 8.55
N ALA A 199 31.94 11.02 9.12
CA ALA A 199 30.64 11.10 8.44
C ALA A 199 30.73 11.92 7.14
N GLU A 200 31.37 13.09 7.18
CA GLU A 200 31.56 13.93 5.99
C GLU A 200 32.52 13.31 4.97
N ALA A 201 33.59 12.63 5.40
CA ALA A 201 34.47 11.91 4.49
C ALA A 201 33.72 10.79 3.72
N ILE A 202 32.85 10.04 4.40
CA ILE A 202 32.02 9.01 3.77
C ILE A 202 30.99 9.64 2.81
N ARG A 203 30.31 10.71 3.21
CA ARG A 203 29.35 11.41 2.33
C ARG A 203 30.00 11.97 1.08
N LEU A 204 31.23 12.50 1.21
CA LEU A 204 32.01 12.98 0.07
C LEU A 204 32.43 11.84 -0.86
N LEU A 205 32.85 10.68 -0.33
CA LEU A 205 33.10 9.49 -1.15
C LEU A 205 31.85 9.04 -1.90
N LEU A 206 30.69 9.00 -1.24
CA LEU A 206 29.42 8.69 -1.90
C LEU A 206 29.07 9.72 -2.97
N SER A 207 29.39 11.00 -2.77
CA SER A 207 29.19 12.05 -3.79
C SER A 207 30.13 11.89 -4.98
N LEU A 208 31.37 11.42 -4.78
CA LEU A 208 32.27 11.09 -5.90
C LEU A 208 31.77 9.91 -6.72
N LEU A 209 31.11 8.94 -6.06
CA LEU A 209 30.53 7.77 -6.71
C LEU A 209 29.18 8.05 -7.38
N SER A 210 28.55 9.21 -7.14
CA SER A 210 27.19 9.50 -7.60
C SER A 210 27.08 9.74 -9.11
N THR A 211 28.20 9.79 -9.86
CA THR A 211 28.17 9.87 -11.33
C THR A 211 27.35 8.74 -11.96
N GLN A 212 27.29 7.60 -11.28
CA GLN A 212 26.48 6.44 -11.68
C GLN A 212 24.97 6.71 -11.72
N LEU A 213 24.49 7.70 -10.98
CA LEU A 213 23.07 8.07 -10.99
C LEU A 213 22.64 8.64 -12.34
N TYR A 214 23.59 9.18 -13.12
CA TYR A 214 23.34 10.00 -14.30
C TYR A 214 23.68 9.28 -15.62
N GLU A 215 24.18 8.04 -15.56
CA GLU A 215 24.47 7.21 -16.74
C GLU A 215 23.38 6.13 -16.96
N GLU A 216 23.16 5.75 -18.22
CA GLU A 216 22.18 4.70 -18.57
C GLU A 216 22.72 3.28 -18.37
N SER A 217 24.05 3.09 -18.44
CA SER A 217 24.71 1.81 -18.21
C SER A 217 25.37 1.80 -16.84
N ILE A 218 25.24 0.70 -16.10
CA ILE A 218 25.98 0.46 -14.85
C ILE A 218 27.44 0.13 -15.20
N THR A 219 28.14 1.20 -15.60
CA THR A 219 29.59 1.45 -15.69
C THR A 219 30.51 0.63 -16.58
N GLU A 220 31.10 1.35 -17.54
CA GLU A 220 32.50 1.23 -18.00
C GLU A 220 33.32 2.53 -17.77
N HIS A 221 32.72 3.65 -17.31
CA HIS A 221 33.30 5.00 -17.49
C HIS A 221 33.63 5.81 -16.22
N SER A 222 33.29 5.37 -15.00
CA SER A 222 33.64 6.11 -13.77
C SER A 222 35.11 5.90 -13.36
N GLU A 223 35.94 6.93 -13.53
CA GLU A 223 37.37 6.87 -13.16
C GLU A 223 37.60 6.77 -11.64
N PHE A 224 36.84 7.49 -10.80
CA PHE A 224 36.97 7.39 -9.34
C PHE A 224 36.72 5.97 -8.83
N LEU A 225 35.73 5.29 -9.41
CA LEU A 225 35.40 3.93 -9.03
C LEU A 225 36.39 2.91 -9.60
N LYS A 226 36.88 3.14 -10.82
CA LYS A 226 37.97 2.35 -11.39
C LYS A 226 39.22 2.43 -10.51
N LEU A 227 39.57 3.59 -9.98
CA LEU A 227 40.68 3.75 -9.02
C LEU A 227 40.45 2.96 -7.72
N LEU A 228 39.23 3.02 -7.16
CA LEU A 228 38.85 2.25 -5.97
C LEU A 228 38.88 0.73 -6.17
N MET A 229 38.57 0.27 -7.38
CA MET A 229 38.51 -1.15 -7.75
C MET A 229 39.86 -1.74 -8.20
N THR A 230 40.77 -0.91 -8.69
CA THR A 230 42.07 -1.36 -9.23
C THR A 230 43.23 -1.03 -8.30
N GLN A 231 43.50 0.25 -8.06
CA GLN A 231 44.70 0.72 -7.38
C GLN A 231 44.60 0.64 -5.85
N LEU A 232 43.42 0.92 -5.30
CA LEU A 232 43.18 0.88 -3.84
C LEU A 232 42.68 -0.47 -3.31
N CYS A 233 42.64 -1.48 -4.18
CA CYS A 233 42.22 -2.85 -3.86
C CYS A 233 43.04 -3.48 -2.71
N VAL A 234 44.31 -3.11 -2.56
CA VAL A 234 45.20 -3.61 -1.49
C VAL A 234 44.67 -3.24 -0.09
N GLN A 235 43.98 -2.12 0.05
CA GLN A 235 43.42 -1.65 1.32
C GLN A 235 41.98 -2.13 1.57
N SER A 236 41.42 -2.94 0.67
CA SER A 236 40.02 -3.39 0.76
C SER A 236 39.70 -4.10 2.08
N GLY A 237 40.62 -4.91 2.62
CA GLY A 237 40.46 -5.58 3.90
C GLY A 237 40.28 -4.61 5.07
N ASP A 238 41.11 -3.57 5.16
CA ASP A 238 41.02 -2.54 6.20
C ASP A 238 39.78 -1.67 6.03
N ILE A 239 39.42 -1.31 4.79
CA ILE A 239 38.21 -0.53 4.50
C ILE A 239 36.97 -1.30 4.94
N VAL A 240 36.82 -2.56 4.53
CA VAL A 240 35.66 -3.39 4.92
C VAL A 240 35.60 -3.58 6.44
N ARG A 241 36.75 -3.85 7.08
CA ARG A 241 36.83 -3.97 8.54
C ARG A 241 36.33 -2.72 9.25
N VAL A 242 36.87 -1.55 8.90
CA VAL A 242 36.54 -0.29 9.58
C VAL A 242 35.09 0.13 9.32
N LEU A 243 34.57 -0.06 8.10
CA LEU A 243 33.16 0.24 7.81
C LEU A 243 32.20 -0.67 8.61
N LEU A 244 32.55 -1.95 8.80
CA LEU A 244 31.80 -2.85 9.67
C LEU A 244 31.94 -2.48 11.15
N GLU A 245 33.14 -2.14 11.62
CA GLU A 245 33.36 -1.65 13.00
C GLU A 245 32.53 -0.38 13.27
N ASN A 246 32.49 0.56 12.33
CA ASN A 246 31.64 1.75 12.45
C ASN A 246 30.15 1.39 12.51
N PHE A 247 29.72 0.40 11.74
CA PHE A 247 28.34 -0.12 11.81
C PHE A 247 28.01 -0.73 13.18
N LEU A 248 28.99 -1.37 13.82
CA LEU A 248 28.82 -2.01 15.13
C LEU A 248 28.79 -0.99 16.28
N TYR A 249 29.71 -0.02 16.29
CA TYR A 249 30.00 0.78 17.48
C TYR A 249 29.43 2.22 17.46
N HIS A 250 29.01 2.76 16.31
CA HIS A 250 28.65 4.18 16.18
C HIS A 250 27.21 4.43 15.69
N PHE A 251 26.24 4.07 16.55
CA PHE A 251 24.80 4.27 16.34
C PHE A 251 24.17 5.18 17.39
N ASP A 252 23.07 5.85 17.04
CA ASP A 252 22.36 6.77 17.93
C ASP A 252 21.30 6.04 18.79
N GLU A 253 21.36 6.18 20.12
CA GLU A 253 20.53 5.46 21.12
C GLU A 253 19.07 5.97 21.27
N GLU A 254 18.53 6.79 20.36
CA GLU A 254 17.21 7.44 20.57
C GLU A 254 15.98 6.52 20.39
N LEU A 255 16.14 5.24 20.05
CA LEU A 255 15.02 4.36 19.69
C LEU A 255 14.47 3.46 20.81
N ASP A 256 15.10 3.39 21.99
CA ASP A 256 14.67 2.51 23.09
C ASP A 256 13.86 3.21 24.21
N ASP A 257 13.97 4.54 24.37
CA ASP A 257 13.30 5.26 25.47
C ASP A 257 11.78 5.42 25.28
N ALA A 258 11.24 5.14 24.09
CA ALA A 258 9.80 5.21 23.83
C ALA A 258 9.00 3.98 24.32
N LYS A 259 9.64 2.92 24.84
CA LYS A 259 8.96 1.66 25.25
C LYS A 259 9.07 1.26 26.72
N MET A 260 9.82 1.98 27.56
CA MET A 260 9.97 1.64 28.99
C MET A 260 9.27 2.66 29.90
N GLY A 261 7.97 2.88 29.66
CA GLY A 261 7.05 3.46 30.64
C GLY A 261 6.40 2.38 31.50
N GLY A 262 7.16 1.75 32.40
CA GLY A 262 6.63 0.72 33.29
C GLY A 262 7.56 0.48 34.49
N GLY A 263 7.14 0.93 35.66
CA GLY A 263 7.96 0.96 36.88
C GLY A 263 8.47 -0.39 37.36
N GLY A 264 9.66 -0.37 37.96
CA GLY A 264 10.25 -1.50 38.66
C GLY A 264 11.62 -1.15 39.24
N SER A 265 11.65 -0.79 40.51
CA SER A 265 12.88 -0.65 41.31
C SER A 265 13.60 -1.99 41.46
N GLY A 266 14.86 -2.08 41.04
CA GLY A 266 15.71 -3.25 41.29
C GLY A 266 17.17 -2.95 40.98
N ALA A 267 17.97 -2.75 42.02
CA ALA A 267 19.40 -2.51 41.94
C ALA A 267 20.20 -3.81 41.69
N GLY A 268 21.12 -3.78 40.70
CA GLY A 268 22.11 -4.83 40.46
C GLY A 268 23.17 -4.45 39.41
N ARG A 269 24.35 -4.02 39.89
CA ARG A 269 25.70 -3.86 39.24
C ARG A 269 25.80 -4.04 37.70
N ARG A 270 26.07 -3.01 36.88
CA ARG A 270 27.32 -2.23 36.59
C ARG A 270 28.57 -3.01 36.12
N GLN A 271 28.74 -3.07 34.79
CA GLN A 271 29.98 -2.94 33.97
C GLN A 271 29.48 -2.93 32.51
N SER A 272 29.64 -1.94 31.64
CA SER A 272 30.63 -0.88 31.42
C SER A 272 29.90 0.44 31.12
N ARG A 273 30.49 1.56 31.53
CA ARG A 273 29.92 2.90 31.51
C ARG A 273 30.92 3.85 30.86
N SER A 274 30.76 4.13 29.58
CA SER A 274 31.16 5.36 28.89
C SER A 274 30.65 5.22 27.45
N ASP A 275 30.01 6.27 26.92
CA ASP A 275 29.89 6.63 25.49
C ASP A 275 28.54 7.25 25.07
N SER A 276 27.67 7.59 26.02
CA SER A 276 26.53 8.50 25.78
C SER A 276 26.94 9.99 25.75
N PHE A 277 28.00 10.32 24.99
CA PHE A 277 28.57 11.69 24.93
C PHE A 277 28.55 12.32 23.52
N VAL A 278 28.07 11.59 22.51
CA VAL A 278 28.35 11.92 21.10
C VAL A 278 27.54 13.12 20.56
N VAL A 279 26.35 13.41 21.09
CA VAL A 279 25.54 14.59 20.67
C VAL A 279 25.83 15.85 21.53
N SER A 280 26.44 15.67 22.70
CA SER A 280 26.70 16.77 23.63
C SER A 280 27.85 17.67 23.18
N LEU A 281 28.97 17.12 22.67
CA LEU A 281 30.19 17.92 22.51
C LEU A 281 30.16 18.85 21.29
N TRP A 282 29.59 18.44 20.16
CA TRP A 282 29.49 19.27 18.96
C TRP A 282 28.50 20.43 19.16
N SER A 283 27.31 20.11 19.69
CA SER A 283 26.34 21.12 20.09
C SER A 283 26.87 22.05 21.18
N THR A 284 27.74 21.56 22.09
CA THR A 284 28.41 22.39 23.10
C THR A 284 29.53 23.25 22.51
N LEU A 285 30.35 22.74 21.59
CA LEU A 285 31.38 23.49 20.87
C LEU A 285 30.77 24.64 20.06
N GLN A 286 29.68 24.34 19.36
CA GLN A 286 28.92 25.29 18.56
C GLN A 286 28.22 26.33 19.46
N ARG A 287 27.65 25.91 20.60
CA ARG A 287 27.12 26.81 21.67
C ARG A 287 28.20 27.70 22.32
N THR A 288 29.43 27.21 22.50
CA THR A 288 30.53 28.01 23.08
C THR A 288 31.18 28.98 22.09
N LEU A 289 31.05 28.75 20.77
CA LEU A 289 31.68 29.58 19.73
C LEU A 289 30.70 30.54 19.04
N ALA A 290 29.39 30.26 19.06
CA ALA A 290 28.33 31.14 18.57
C ALA A 290 27.63 31.84 19.75
N LEU A 291 27.81 33.15 19.88
CA LEU A 291 27.00 33.99 20.77
C LEU A 291 25.59 34.15 20.14
N GLY A 292 24.63 33.29 20.50
CA GLY A 292 23.23 33.40 20.05
C GLY A 292 22.26 32.87 21.12
N PRO A 293 21.09 33.51 21.34
CA PRO A 293 20.21 33.23 22.47
C PRO A 293 19.35 31.98 22.26
N GLU A 294 18.87 31.43 23.38
CA GLU A 294 17.97 30.27 23.47
C GLU A 294 16.69 30.49 22.64
N ALA A 295 16.45 29.62 21.66
CA ALA A 295 15.15 29.46 21.05
C ALA A 295 14.37 28.39 21.82
N ASP A 296 13.73 28.80 22.91
CA ASP A 296 12.57 28.09 23.46
C ASP A 296 11.42 28.28 22.46
N GLY A 297 11.11 27.25 21.69
CA GLY A 297 10.01 27.28 20.73
C GLY A 297 9.58 25.87 20.36
N ASP A 298 8.42 25.47 20.89
CA ASP A 298 7.60 24.37 20.37
C ASP A 298 7.46 24.52 18.86
N SER A 299 8.24 23.77 18.09
CA SER A 299 8.10 23.66 16.64
C SER A 299 7.57 22.27 16.31
N ASP A 300 6.45 22.23 15.59
CA ASP A 300 5.77 21.02 15.13
C ASP A 300 6.76 20.04 14.47
N GLY A 301 7.05 18.94 15.17
CA GLY A 301 8.06 17.95 14.80
C GLY A 301 7.61 16.96 13.72
N SER A 302 7.32 17.43 12.50
CA SER A 302 6.93 16.52 11.40
C SER A 302 7.85 16.45 10.19
N ASP A 303 8.87 17.33 10.05
CA ASP A 303 9.69 17.42 8.82
C ASP A 303 11.24 17.40 9.05
N CYS A 304 11.74 17.14 10.28
CA CYS A 304 13.19 17.03 10.52
C CYS A 304 13.70 15.61 10.21
N PHE A 305 14.83 15.49 9.51
CA PHE A 305 15.48 14.19 9.33
C PHE A 305 15.98 13.66 10.67
N PRO A 306 15.89 12.35 10.95
CA PRO A 306 16.57 11.78 12.11
C PRO A 306 18.08 12.05 11.99
N PRO A 307 18.78 12.34 13.09
CA PRO A 307 20.24 12.48 13.07
C PRO A 307 20.85 11.21 12.44
N GLN A 308 21.66 11.40 11.40
CA GLN A 308 22.25 10.28 10.68
C GLN A 308 23.49 9.78 11.39
N SER A 309 23.39 8.55 11.87
CA SER A 309 24.52 7.88 12.50
C SER A 309 25.64 7.54 11.50
N LEU A 310 26.87 7.51 12.00
CA LEU A 310 28.03 7.04 11.24
C LEU A 310 27.84 5.58 10.77
N SER A 311 27.08 4.78 11.53
CA SER A 311 26.76 3.40 11.19
C SER A 311 26.04 3.26 9.86
N THR A 312 24.99 4.04 9.62
CA THR A 312 24.18 3.98 8.39
C THR A 312 24.98 4.44 7.16
N LEU A 313 25.79 5.50 7.31
CA LEU A 313 26.69 5.99 6.26
C LEU A 313 27.74 4.95 5.88
N SER A 314 28.38 4.34 6.88
CA SER A 314 29.42 3.33 6.66
C SER A 314 28.87 2.11 5.93
N LEU A 315 27.65 1.70 6.30
CA LEU A 315 26.97 0.59 5.65
C LEU A 315 26.58 0.91 4.20
N ALA A 316 26.14 2.14 3.92
CA ALA A 316 25.82 2.57 2.57
C ALA A 316 27.04 2.55 1.65
N LEU A 317 28.18 3.09 2.11
CA LEU A 317 29.43 3.05 1.35
C LEU A 317 29.89 1.61 1.11
N LEU A 318 29.85 0.76 2.14
CA LEU A 318 30.21 -0.66 2.01
C LEU A 318 29.37 -1.37 0.95
N LEU A 319 28.05 -1.19 0.97
CA LEU A 319 27.13 -1.84 0.03
C LEU A 319 27.35 -1.36 -1.41
N SER A 320 27.60 -0.06 -1.61
CA SER A 320 27.93 0.49 -2.94
C SER A 320 29.22 -0.10 -3.50
N LEU A 321 30.24 -0.30 -2.67
CA LEU A 321 31.52 -0.89 -3.10
C LEU A 321 31.40 -2.38 -3.45
N VAL A 322 30.53 -3.12 -2.75
CA VAL A 322 30.40 -4.58 -2.89
C VAL A 322 29.60 -5.00 -4.12
N TYR A 323 28.55 -4.26 -4.48
CA TYR A 323 27.65 -4.59 -5.59
C TYR A 323 28.07 -4.01 -6.94
N TYR A 324 29.22 -3.36 -6.99
CA TYR A 324 29.75 -2.85 -8.24
C TYR A 324 30.25 -3.97 -9.18
N PRO A 325 30.03 -3.87 -10.51
CA PRO A 325 30.50 -4.84 -11.49
C PRO A 325 32.00 -5.14 -11.41
N SER A 326 32.34 -6.39 -11.71
CA SER A 326 33.73 -6.83 -11.85
C SER A 326 34.37 -6.14 -13.06
N PHE A 327 35.52 -5.50 -12.87
CA PHE A 327 36.23 -4.76 -13.93
C PHE A 327 37.32 -5.66 -14.55
N GLU A 328 37.44 -5.67 -15.88
CA GLU A 328 38.47 -6.44 -16.62
C GLU A 328 38.54 -7.94 -16.26
N GLY A 329 37.40 -8.59 -15.97
CA GLY A 329 37.37 -10.00 -15.60
C GLY A 329 37.95 -10.31 -14.20
N ARG A 330 38.24 -9.30 -13.38
CA ARG A 330 38.64 -9.46 -11.98
C ARG A 330 37.43 -9.35 -11.05
N THR A 331 37.31 -10.30 -10.14
CA THR A 331 36.30 -10.31 -9.08
C THR A 331 36.42 -9.09 -8.16
N ASN A 332 35.29 -8.56 -7.70
CA ASN A 332 35.24 -7.45 -6.75
C ASN A 332 35.92 -7.81 -5.40
N ALA A 333 37.00 -7.11 -5.07
CA ALA A 333 37.80 -7.39 -3.87
C ALA A 333 37.05 -7.09 -2.56
N TYR A 334 36.20 -6.06 -2.51
CA TYR A 334 35.38 -5.77 -1.34
C TYR A 334 34.36 -6.88 -1.08
N LYS A 335 33.73 -7.42 -2.15
CA LYS A 335 32.84 -8.59 -2.08
C LYS A 335 33.58 -9.85 -1.60
N GLN A 336 34.83 -10.04 -2.03
CA GLN A 336 35.68 -11.13 -1.55
C GLN A 336 36.06 -10.98 -0.07
N MET A 337 36.40 -9.78 0.39
CA MET A 337 36.71 -9.56 1.81
C MET A 337 35.52 -9.89 2.72
N LEU A 338 34.29 -9.57 2.28
CA LEU A 338 33.07 -9.96 3.01
C LEU A 338 32.81 -11.47 3.04
N SER A 339 33.28 -12.24 2.06
CA SER A 339 33.08 -13.69 2.04
C SER A 339 34.09 -14.46 2.91
N ILE A 340 35.28 -13.89 3.16
CA ILE A 340 36.39 -14.60 3.82
C ILE A 340 36.69 -14.19 5.27
N PHE A 341 36.16 -13.07 5.78
CA PHE A 341 36.46 -12.64 7.16
C PHE A 341 35.95 -13.63 8.21
N GLN A 342 36.68 -13.74 9.33
CA GLN A 342 36.51 -14.80 10.33
C GLN A 342 35.99 -14.27 11.67
N ASN A 343 35.45 -15.18 12.49
CA ASN A 343 35.02 -14.86 13.83
C ASN A 343 36.23 -14.59 14.75
N ALA A 344 36.22 -13.45 15.44
CA ALA A 344 37.27 -13.10 16.42
C ALA A 344 37.35 -14.10 17.58
N GLN A 345 36.25 -14.78 17.90
CA GLN A 345 36.15 -15.74 19.00
C GLN A 345 36.58 -17.16 18.63
N GLU A 346 36.80 -17.46 17.34
CA GLU A 346 37.24 -18.79 16.90
C GLU A 346 38.77 -18.95 17.01
N VAL A 347 39.19 -19.99 17.72
CA VAL A 347 40.58 -20.43 17.84
C VAL A 347 40.87 -21.44 16.72
N SER A 348 40.89 -20.98 15.47
CA SER A 348 41.14 -21.86 14.32
C SER A 348 42.64 -22.17 14.22
N SER A 349 42.98 -23.47 14.19
CA SER A 349 44.34 -24.02 14.08
C SER A 349 44.92 -24.05 12.65
N LEU A 350 44.18 -23.51 11.66
CA LEU A 350 44.57 -23.40 10.26
C LEU A 350 44.90 -21.94 9.96
N ALA A 351 46.15 -21.56 10.19
CA ALA A 351 46.73 -20.40 9.53
C ALA A 351 46.92 -20.79 8.06
N ASN A 352 46.06 -20.34 7.15
CA ASN A 352 46.36 -20.15 5.72
C ASN A 352 45.15 -19.62 4.95
N LEU A 353 45.19 -18.34 4.58
CA LEU A 353 45.15 -17.79 3.21
C LEU A 353 44.92 -16.27 3.31
N GLU A 354 45.59 -15.54 2.42
CA GLU A 354 45.90 -14.12 2.41
C GLU A 354 44.82 -13.16 2.98
N ALA A 355 45.25 -12.25 3.86
CA ALA A 355 44.59 -11.00 4.27
C ALA A 355 43.09 -11.05 4.67
N SER A 356 42.65 -12.01 5.48
CA SER A 356 41.34 -11.92 6.15
C SER A 356 41.44 -11.31 7.55
N PHE A 357 40.62 -10.30 7.85
CA PHE A 357 40.51 -9.73 9.20
C PHE A 357 39.52 -10.53 10.07
N LYS A 358 39.52 -10.26 11.38
CA LYS A 358 38.62 -10.90 12.34
C LYS A 358 37.63 -9.91 12.92
N LEU A 359 36.38 -10.35 13.13
CA LEU A 359 35.30 -9.54 13.72
C LEU A 359 34.46 -10.39 14.67
N ASP A 360 33.91 -9.81 15.74
CA ASP A 360 33.03 -10.54 16.66
C ASP A 360 31.67 -10.81 16.02
N PHE A 361 31.41 -12.08 15.67
CA PHE A 361 30.15 -12.50 15.06
C PHE A 361 28.96 -12.36 16.00
N THR A 362 29.15 -12.50 17.32
CA THR A 362 28.07 -12.31 18.30
C THR A 362 27.61 -10.87 18.30
N HIS A 363 28.55 -9.92 18.30
CA HIS A 363 28.22 -8.50 18.27
C HIS A 363 27.54 -8.12 16.94
N LEU A 364 28.06 -8.61 15.82
CA LEU A 364 27.45 -8.41 14.49
C LEU A 364 26.04 -8.99 14.38
N TYR A 365 25.82 -10.21 14.87
CA TYR A 365 24.49 -10.84 14.88
C TYR A 365 23.48 -10.03 15.69
N ASN A 366 23.83 -9.66 16.93
CA ASN A 366 22.95 -8.89 17.80
C ASN A 366 22.62 -7.52 17.18
N ARG A 367 23.62 -6.87 16.56
CA ARG A 367 23.45 -5.58 15.89
C ARG A 367 22.52 -5.67 14.68
N LEU A 368 22.68 -6.70 13.85
CA LEU A 368 21.76 -6.96 12.74
C LEU A 368 20.34 -7.19 13.27
N CYS A 369 20.15 -8.08 14.25
CA CYS A 369 18.84 -8.36 14.82
C CYS A 369 18.11 -7.10 15.34
N ALA A 370 18.85 -6.19 16.00
CA ALA A 370 18.28 -4.95 16.52
C ALA A 370 17.84 -3.95 15.42
N THR A 371 18.53 -3.94 14.27
CA THR A 371 18.36 -2.91 13.23
C THR A 371 17.50 -3.33 12.05
N LEU A 372 17.25 -4.64 11.85
CA LEU A 372 16.50 -5.18 10.70
C LEU A 372 15.07 -4.63 10.53
N HIS A 373 14.43 -4.16 11.60
CA HIS A 373 13.09 -3.56 11.52
C HIS A 373 13.11 -2.05 11.26
N SER A 374 14.08 -1.33 11.84
CA SER A 374 14.15 0.13 11.80
C SER A 374 14.87 0.66 10.57
N GLU A 375 15.88 -0.06 10.09
CA GLU A 375 16.74 0.36 9.00
C GLU A 375 16.67 -0.58 7.79
N ARG A 376 16.86 -0.01 6.61
CA ARG A 376 16.67 -0.69 5.32
C ARG A 376 17.91 -1.44 4.83
N MET A 377 19.09 -0.90 5.11
CA MET A 377 20.39 -1.42 4.66
C MET A 377 20.83 -2.73 5.37
N PRO A 378 20.58 -2.93 6.69
CA PRO A 378 21.03 -4.13 7.40
C PRO A 378 20.47 -5.44 6.83
N LEU A 379 19.26 -5.42 6.25
CA LEU A 379 18.68 -6.60 5.62
C LEU A 379 19.46 -7.05 4.38
N LEU A 380 19.98 -6.09 3.58
CA LEU A 380 20.84 -6.40 2.44
C LEU A 380 22.20 -6.93 2.87
N LEU A 381 22.78 -6.39 3.95
CA LEU A 381 24.00 -6.92 4.54
C LEU A 381 23.78 -8.35 5.06
N LEU A 382 22.67 -8.62 5.74
CA LEU A 382 22.31 -9.95 6.21
C LEU A 382 22.22 -10.94 5.03
N TYR A 383 21.56 -10.55 3.94
CA TYR A 383 21.51 -11.34 2.71
C TYR A 383 22.93 -11.69 2.21
N LEU A 384 23.79 -10.68 2.05
CA LEU A 384 25.15 -10.86 1.57
C LEU A 384 25.98 -11.80 2.45
N LEU A 385 25.88 -11.65 3.77
CA LEU A 385 26.61 -12.46 4.73
C LEU A 385 26.11 -13.90 4.78
N LEU A 386 24.79 -14.12 4.75
CA LEU A 386 24.23 -15.47 4.71
C LEU A 386 24.57 -16.19 3.40
N HIS A 387 24.56 -15.48 2.28
CA HIS A 387 24.87 -16.07 0.98
C HIS A 387 26.37 -16.36 0.82
N ASN A 388 27.22 -15.36 1.05
CA ASN A 388 28.64 -15.40 0.66
C ASN A 388 29.59 -15.80 1.79
N ASN A 389 29.25 -15.56 3.07
CA ASN A 389 30.13 -15.89 4.21
C ASN A 389 29.64 -17.16 4.91
N VAL A 390 30.27 -18.29 4.58
CA VAL A 390 29.91 -19.61 5.12
C VAL A 390 30.10 -19.68 6.64
N GLY A 391 31.15 -19.03 7.17
CA GLY A 391 31.43 -18.99 8.61
C GLY A 391 30.31 -18.28 9.36
N PHE A 392 29.90 -17.09 8.89
CA PHE A 392 28.82 -16.34 9.50
C PHE A 392 27.48 -17.06 9.36
N ARG A 393 27.18 -17.67 8.21
CA ARG A 393 25.96 -18.48 8.03
C ARG A 393 25.88 -19.62 9.04
N ASN A 394 26.96 -20.40 9.20
CA ASN A 394 27.00 -21.50 10.17
C ASN A 394 26.86 -20.99 11.61
N PHE A 395 27.50 -19.85 11.92
CA PHE A 395 27.35 -19.20 13.21
C PHE A 395 25.88 -18.83 13.49
N VAL A 396 25.20 -18.17 12.55
CA VAL A 396 23.78 -17.80 12.67
C VAL A 396 22.91 -19.03 12.92
N LEU A 397 23.09 -20.08 12.10
CA LEU A 397 22.31 -21.31 12.21
C LEU A 397 22.55 -22.07 13.53
N SER A 398 23.69 -21.88 14.18
CA SER A 398 24.00 -22.49 15.49
C SER A 398 23.37 -21.78 16.70
N ARG A 399 22.76 -20.60 16.51
CA ARG A 399 22.21 -19.80 17.62
C ARG A 399 20.89 -20.41 18.12
N ILE A 400 20.68 -20.29 19.43
CA ILE A 400 19.43 -20.71 20.07
C ILE A 400 18.34 -19.66 19.86
N ASN A 401 18.68 -18.37 19.96
CA ASN A 401 17.72 -17.25 19.91
C ASN A 401 17.45 -16.77 18.47
N LEU A 402 17.00 -17.67 17.59
CA LEU A 402 16.72 -17.36 16.18
C LEU A 402 15.50 -16.44 16.00
N GLU A 403 14.59 -16.37 16.98
CA GLU A 403 13.44 -15.48 16.98
C GLU A 403 13.82 -14.00 16.89
N GLN A 404 14.98 -13.60 17.43
CA GLN A 404 15.48 -12.22 17.33
C GLN A 404 15.83 -11.83 15.88
N LEU A 405 16.19 -12.81 15.05
CA LEU A 405 16.48 -12.61 13.64
C LEU A 405 15.22 -12.78 12.78
N VAL A 406 14.50 -13.88 12.97
CA VAL A 406 13.41 -14.29 12.09
C VAL A 406 12.18 -13.39 12.28
N LEU A 407 11.86 -12.98 13.51
CA LEU A 407 10.64 -12.20 13.75
C LEU A 407 10.67 -10.82 13.04
N PRO A 408 11.77 -10.03 13.10
CA PRO A 408 11.89 -8.82 12.27
C PRO A 408 11.78 -9.09 10.77
N VAL A 409 12.43 -10.13 10.25
CA VAL A 409 12.40 -10.46 8.81
C VAL A 409 11.00 -10.85 8.35
N VAL A 410 10.28 -11.67 9.12
CA VAL A 410 8.89 -12.04 8.87
C VAL A 410 7.96 -10.81 8.95
N ARG A 411 8.24 -9.87 9.85
CA ARG A 411 7.50 -8.61 9.96
C ARG A 411 7.69 -7.73 8.73
N VAL A 412 8.93 -7.59 8.23
CA VAL A 412 9.20 -6.86 6.97
C VAL A 412 8.38 -7.43 5.82
N LEU A 413 8.33 -8.77 5.69
CA LEU A 413 7.50 -9.46 4.69
C LEU A 413 6.00 -9.17 4.88
N TYR A 414 5.51 -9.12 6.12
CA TYR A 414 4.09 -8.84 6.41
C TYR A 414 3.70 -7.38 6.13
N ASP A 415 4.50 -6.42 6.59
CA ASP A 415 4.26 -4.98 6.45
C ASP A 415 4.30 -4.56 4.97
N GLY A 416 5.24 -5.13 4.20
CA GLY A 416 5.31 -4.94 2.75
C GLY A 416 4.06 -5.40 1.99
N MET A 417 3.38 -6.44 2.47
CA MET A 417 2.18 -7.00 1.83
C MET A 417 0.87 -6.36 2.32
N CYS A 418 0.84 -5.80 3.53
CA CYS A 418 -0.38 -5.22 4.13
C CYS A 418 -0.55 -3.71 3.86
N SER A 419 0.49 -3.01 3.41
CA SER A 419 0.41 -1.63 2.96
C SER A 419 -0.53 -1.53 1.75
N GLY A 420 -1.64 -0.80 1.90
CA GLY A 420 -2.81 -0.80 1.01
C GLY A 420 -2.62 -0.18 -0.39
N PRO A 421 -3.71 -0.12 -1.20
CA PRO A 421 -3.71 -0.26 -2.64
C PRO A 421 -3.48 1.06 -3.38
N GLY A 422 -2.34 1.16 -4.05
CA GLY A 422 -2.09 2.13 -5.09
C GLY A 422 -0.93 1.63 -5.94
N HIS A 423 -1.25 1.11 -7.12
CA HIS A 423 -0.34 0.74 -8.20
C HIS A 423 0.34 -0.63 -8.09
N GLY A 424 0.29 -1.35 -9.20
CA GLY A 424 0.60 -2.77 -9.32
C GLY A 424 2.08 -3.09 -9.15
N PHE A 425 2.33 -4.30 -8.68
CA PHE A 425 3.56 -5.01 -8.94
C PHE A 425 3.64 -5.23 -10.46
N GLN A 426 4.59 -4.57 -11.14
CA GLN A 426 4.91 -4.91 -12.52
C GLN A 426 5.63 -6.26 -12.55
N ARG A 427 5.31 -7.09 -13.55
CA ARG A 427 6.02 -8.34 -13.83
C ARG A 427 7.49 -8.03 -14.14
N SER A 428 8.38 -8.37 -13.22
CA SER A 428 9.80 -8.56 -13.51
C SER A 428 10.09 -10.07 -13.48
N SER A 429 10.02 -10.71 -14.65
CA SER A 429 10.53 -12.08 -14.83
C SER A 429 11.98 -12.01 -15.31
N PRO A 430 12.95 -12.62 -14.61
CA PRO A 430 14.35 -12.69 -15.06
C PRO A 430 14.56 -13.92 -15.93
N THR A 431 13.84 -14.08 -17.05
CA THR A 431 14.12 -15.20 -17.98
C THR A 431 13.64 -14.88 -19.40
N SER A 432 14.48 -14.20 -20.20
CA SER A 432 14.72 -14.49 -21.63
C SER A 432 15.62 -13.42 -22.26
N SER A 433 16.63 -13.88 -22.99
CA SER A 433 17.77 -13.20 -23.64
C SER A 433 17.48 -11.95 -24.52
N PRO A 434 18.52 -11.14 -24.85
CA PRO A 434 18.43 -9.70 -25.05
C PRO A 434 18.39 -9.30 -26.53
N LYS A 435 17.39 -8.51 -26.92
CA LYS A 435 17.37 -7.50 -28.00
C LYS A 435 15.91 -7.14 -28.26
N MET A 436 15.59 -5.84 -28.32
CA MET A 436 14.26 -5.24 -28.52
C MET A 436 13.28 -5.24 -27.32
N ARG A 437 13.59 -4.39 -26.33
CA ARG A 437 12.61 -3.53 -25.62
C ARG A 437 13.40 -2.48 -24.81
N ARG A 438 14.18 -1.65 -25.50
CA ARG A 438 14.76 -0.43 -24.91
C ARG A 438 13.81 0.72 -25.24
N GLN A 439 13.51 1.56 -24.25
CA GLN A 439 12.67 2.77 -24.32
C GLN A 439 11.14 2.55 -24.37
N SER A 440 10.56 2.08 -23.28
CA SER A 440 9.30 2.60 -22.70
C SER A 440 8.89 1.70 -21.53
N GLN A 441 8.34 2.30 -20.47
CA GLN A 441 7.84 1.66 -19.24
C GLN A 441 8.82 1.54 -18.06
N PHE A 442 9.32 2.68 -17.56
CA PHE A 442 9.63 2.83 -16.14
C PHE A 442 8.70 3.88 -15.55
N SER A 443 7.59 3.43 -14.95
CA SER A 443 6.51 4.28 -14.46
C SER A 443 6.05 3.80 -13.06
N HIS A 444 6.16 4.68 -12.06
CA HIS A 444 5.42 4.70 -10.77
C HIS A 444 5.75 3.60 -9.73
N ASN A 445 6.37 3.82 -8.54
CA ASN A 445 5.82 4.39 -7.28
C ASN A 445 6.86 4.39 -6.10
N ASN A 446 6.54 5.06 -4.97
CA ASN A 446 7.19 4.86 -3.65
C ASN A 446 7.07 3.41 -3.11
N SER A 447 6.36 2.54 -3.82
CA SER A 447 6.20 1.10 -3.56
C SER A 447 7.44 0.28 -3.88
N THR A 448 8.30 0.70 -4.81
CA THR A 448 9.45 -0.10 -5.28
C THR A 448 10.44 -0.46 -4.16
N VAL A 449 10.68 0.45 -3.21
CA VAL A 449 11.57 0.19 -2.05
C VAL A 449 10.98 -0.87 -1.12
N HIS A 450 9.69 -0.76 -0.79
CA HIS A 450 9.00 -1.75 0.02
C HIS A 450 8.96 -3.11 -0.71
N THR A 451 8.79 -3.10 -2.03
CA THR A 451 8.84 -4.28 -2.88
C THR A 451 10.21 -4.97 -2.81
N HIS A 452 11.33 -4.24 -2.97
CA HIS A 452 12.68 -4.81 -2.91
C HIS A 452 13.01 -5.41 -1.54
N GLN A 453 12.62 -4.75 -0.45
CA GLN A 453 12.78 -5.27 0.91
C GLN A 453 11.99 -6.55 1.14
N THR A 454 10.79 -6.62 0.56
CA THR A 454 9.93 -7.81 0.65
C THR A 454 10.58 -9.01 -0.05
N TYR A 455 11.22 -8.82 -1.22
CA TYR A 455 12.01 -9.87 -1.87
C TYR A 455 13.23 -10.28 -1.06
N LEU A 456 13.98 -9.32 -0.52
CA LEU A 456 15.14 -9.63 0.33
C LEU A 456 14.75 -10.44 1.57
N ALA A 457 13.67 -10.04 2.25
CA ALA A 457 13.15 -10.79 3.39
C ALA A 457 12.71 -12.21 2.99
N LEU A 458 12.07 -12.36 1.83
CA LEU A 458 11.68 -13.66 1.28
C LEU A 458 12.91 -14.54 1.00
N ILE A 459 13.94 -14.00 0.35
CA ILE A 459 15.17 -14.73 0.01
C ILE A 459 15.93 -15.13 1.28
N VAL A 460 16.04 -14.24 2.27
CA VAL A 460 16.65 -14.56 3.57
C VAL A 460 15.92 -15.71 4.25
N LEU A 461 14.58 -15.70 4.26
CA LEU A 461 13.80 -16.80 4.82
C LEU A 461 13.92 -18.10 4.02
N LEU A 462 14.03 -18.01 2.69
CA LEU A 462 14.29 -19.16 1.83
C LEU A 462 15.66 -19.78 2.15
N MET A 463 16.73 -18.98 2.23
CA MET A 463 18.07 -19.46 2.57
C MET A 463 18.13 -20.11 3.96
N LEU A 464 17.49 -19.49 4.97
CA LEU A 464 17.42 -20.06 6.31
C LEU A 464 16.62 -21.37 6.32
N SER A 465 15.56 -21.46 5.51
CA SER A 465 14.73 -22.66 5.40
C SER A 465 15.46 -23.86 4.78
N GLU A 466 16.61 -23.69 4.14
CA GLU A 466 17.38 -24.81 3.57
C GLU A 466 17.96 -25.73 4.65
N ASP A 467 18.30 -25.18 5.82
CA ASP A 467 19.01 -25.86 6.89
C ASP A 467 18.09 -26.77 7.74
N ASP A 468 18.57 -27.98 8.03
CA ASP A 468 17.80 -28.99 8.75
C ASP A 468 17.68 -28.72 10.26
N PHE A 469 18.61 -27.96 10.86
CA PHE A 469 18.51 -27.54 12.26
C PHE A 469 17.51 -26.38 12.41
N PHE A 470 17.60 -25.36 11.56
CA PHE A 470 16.67 -24.24 11.51
C PHE A 470 15.22 -24.71 11.43
N LYS A 471 14.91 -25.62 10.48
CA LYS A 471 13.57 -26.20 10.30
C LYS A 471 13.00 -26.76 11.60
N LYS A 472 13.81 -27.44 12.41
CA LYS A 472 13.34 -28.06 13.66
C LYS A 472 13.12 -27.02 14.76
N VAL A 473 14.09 -26.11 14.96
CA VAL A 473 14.07 -25.14 16.06
C VAL A 473 12.88 -24.19 15.98
N ILE A 474 12.56 -23.66 14.78
CA ILE A 474 11.47 -22.68 14.63
C ILE A 474 10.09 -23.24 14.99
N HIS A 475 9.87 -24.56 14.87
CA HIS A 475 8.60 -25.20 15.21
C HIS A 475 8.50 -25.60 16.68
N GLU A 476 9.60 -25.57 17.42
CA GLU A 476 9.63 -25.80 18.87
C GLU A 476 9.64 -24.48 19.67
N MET A 477 10.03 -23.38 19.05
CA MET A 477 9.97 -22.04 19.64
C MET A 477 8.56 -21.46 19.64
N THR A 478 8.01 -21.25 20.85
CA THR A 478 6.73 -20.57 21.08
C THR A 478 6.92 -19.07 21.30
N ILE A 479 6.13 -18.26 20.60
CA ILE A 479 6.11 -16.80 20.71
C ILE A 479 4.73 -16.37 21.23
N LYS A 480 4.71 -15.37 22.11
CA LYS A 480 3.51 -14.83 22.74
C LYS A 480 3.33 -13.36 22.39
N ASN A 481 2.07 -12.90 22.34
CA ASN A 481 1.67 -11.50 22.16
C ASN A 481 2.28 -10.82 20.93
N ILE A 482 1.83 -11.22 19.73
CA ILE A 482 2.26 -10.58 18.48
C ILE A 482 1.28 -9.47 18.13
N ASP A 483 1.65 -8.23 18.47
CA ASP A 483 0.75 -7.07 18.34
C ASP A 483 0.56 -6.60 16.90
N TRP A 484 1.56 -6.82 16.04
CA TRP A 484 1.57 -6.32 14.66
C TRP A 484 0.82 -7.22 13.67
N TYR A 485 0.65 -8.52 13.97
CA TYR A 485 -0.06 -9.45 13.08
C TYR A 485 -1.57 -9.33 13.32
N THR A 486 -2.27 -8.75 12.34
CA THR A 486 -3.71 -8.47 12.41
C THR A 486 -4.50 -9.34 11.44
N LEU A 487 -5.40 -10.16 11.98
CA LEU A 487 -6.23 -11.08 11.20
C LEU A 487 -7.45 -10.38 10.58
N ASP A 488 -8.07 -9.55 11.42
CA ASP A 488 -9.12 -8.56 11.19
C ASP A 488 -8.85 -7.46 12.22
N ARG A 489 -9.27 -6.21 11.99
CA ARG A 489 -8.87 -4.98 12.73
C ARG A 489 -9.05 -4.98 14.27
N THR A 490 -9.36 -6.10 14.93
CA THR A 490 -9.72 -6.21 16.35
C THR A 490 -9.18 -7.44 17.09
N THR A 491 -8.43 -8.37 16.47
CA THR A 491 -7.94 -9.60 17.15
C THR A 491 -6.42 -9.79 17.05
N HIS A 492 -5.74 -9.82 18.19
CA HIS A 492 -4.30 -10.08 18.31
C HIS A 492 -4.01 -11.58 18.43
N LEU A 493 -2.87 -12.02 17.91
CA LEU A 493 -2.43 -13.41 18.00
C LEU A 493 -1.78 -13.66 19.38
N ALA A 494 -2.48 -14.39 20.25
CA ALA A 494 -2.07 -14.60 21.65
C ALA A 494 -0.84 -15.50 21.79
N GLU A 495 -0.82 -16.67 21.14
CA GLU A 495 0.29 -17.63 21.23
C GLU A 495 0.38 -18.49 19.95
N THR A 496 1.57 -18.64 19.40
CA THR A 496 1.87 -19.54 18.27
C THR A 496 3.35 -19.93 18.26
N THR A 497 3.72 -21.00 17.57
CA THR A 497 5.13 -21.26 17.26
C THR A 497 5.64 -20.29 16.20
N LEU A 498 6.94 -20.01 16.18
CA LEU A 498 7.58 -19.16 15.17
C LEU A 498 7.35 -19.72 13.75
N GLY A 499 7.51 -21.04 13.59
CA GLY A 499 7.18 -21.73 12.33
C GLY A 499 5.69 -21.64 11.99
N GLY A 500 4.79 -21.67 12.98
CA GLY A 500 3.36 -21.42 12.78
C GLY A 500 3.07 -19.99 12.30
N LEU A 501 3.80 -18.99 12.79
CA LEU A 501 3.71 -17.61 12.30
C LEU A 501 4.21 -17.48 10.85
N ILE A 502 5.30 -18.16 10.49
CA ILE A 502 5.79 -18.22 9.10
C ILE A 502 4.70 -18.80 8.19
N VAL A 503 4.08 -19.93 8.58
CA VAL A 503 2.96 -20.52 7.82
C VAL A 503 1.82 -19.52 7.64
N LEU A 504 1.47 -18.76 8.68
CA LEU A 504 0.41 -17.75 8.63
C LEU A 504 0.73 -16.59 7.69
N VAL A 505 1.94 -16.03 7.78
CA VAL A 505 2.37 -14.90 6.93
C VAL A 505 2.49 -15.37 5.49
N PHE A 506 3.21 -16.45 5.21
CA PHE A 506 3.37 -16.97 3.85
C PHE A 506 2.03 -17.40 3.23
N SER A 507 1.13 -18.05 3.98
CA SER A 507 -0.21 -18.39 3.44
C SER A 507 -0.97 -17.13 3.01
N LYS A 508 -0.92 -16.06 3.81
CA LYS A 508 -1.54 -14.76 3.46
C LYS A 508 -0.82 -14.13 2.27
N THR A 509 0.50 -14.16 2.24
CA THR A 509 1.35 -13.62 1.18
C THR A 509 1.07 -14.28 -0.16
N ILE A 510 1.04 -15.62 -0.21
CA ILE A 510 0.72 -16.39 -1.42
C ILE A 510 -0.73 -16.11 -1.84
N GLN A 511 -1.68 -16.05 -0.89
CA GLN A 511 -3.08 -15.75 -1.20
C GLN A 511 -3.26 -14.36 -1.84
N ILE A 512 -2.61 -13.32 -1.28
CA ILE A 512 -2.61 -11.98 -1.85
C ILE A 512 -1.96 -12.00 -3.23
N ASN A 513 -0.86 -12.73 -3.38
CA ASN A 513 -0.16 -12.81 -4.65
C ASN A 513 -0.99 -13.48 -5.76
N THR A 514 -1.62 -14.62 -5.48
CA THR A 514 -2.51 -15.35 -6.40
C THR A 514 -3.68 -14.51 -6.90
N VAL A 515 -4.23 -13.62 -6.06
CA VAL A 515 -5.42 -12.84 -6.39
C VAL A 515 -5.09 -11.46 -6.96
N ARG A 516 -4.04 -10.80 -6.46
CA ARG A 516 -3.75 -9.39 -6.73
C ARG A 516 -2.45 -9.15 -7.49
N ILE A 517 -1.33 -9.67 -7.00
CA ILE A 517 0.02 -9.27 -7.45
C ILE A 517 0.46 -10.05 -8.71
N ARG A 518 0.14 -11.35 -8.78
CA ARG A 518 0.47 -12.26 -9.91
C ARG A 518 1.96 -12.30 -10.26
N ASP A 519 2.83 -12.15 -9.27
CA ASP A 519 4.28 -12.28 -9.43
C ASP A 519 4.71 -13.74 -9.29
N ARG A 520 5.35 -14.31 -10.32
CA ARG A 520 5.80 -15.70 -10.32
C ARG A 520 6.99 -15.97 -9.40
N TYR A 521 8.00 -15.11 -9.42
CA TYR A 521 9.19 -15.27 -8.59
C TYR A 521 8.81 -15.27 -7.11
N PHE A 522 7.98 -14.31 -6.73
CA PHE A 522 7.45 -14.18 -5.39
C PHE A 522 6.57 -15.38 -5.00
N HIS A 523 5.75 -15.89 -5.92
CA HIS A 523 4.90 -17.07 -5.69
C HIS A 523 5.74 -18.32 -5.44
N MET A 524 6.70 -18.59 -6.32
CA MET A 524 7.52 -19.79 -6.30
C MET A 524 8.44 -19.82 -5.08
N ASN A 525 9.12 -18.73 -4.77
CA ASN A 525 9.99 -18.65 -3.59
C ASN A 525 9.21 -18.72 -2.27
N SER A 526 7.97 -18.20 -2.25
CA SER A 526 7.09 -18.34 -1.08
C SER A 526 6.67 -19.80 -0.84
N LEU A 527 6.31 -20.51 -1.90
CA LEU A 527 5.97 -21.94 -1.83
C LEU A 527 7.19 -22.81 -1.51
N ALA A 528 8.35 -22.52 -2.11
CA ALA A 528 9.62 -23.19 -1.83
C ALA A 528 10.00 -23.10 -0.35
N THR A 529 9.86 -21.91 0.24
CA THR A 529 10.12 -21.70 1.67
C THR A 529 9.18 -22.55 2.54
N LEU A 530 7.87 -22.56 2.25
CA LEU A 530 6.93 -23.42 2.99
C LEU A 530 7.19 -24.92 2.80
N ALA A 531 7.56 -25.32 1.59
CA ALA A 531 7.90 -26.70 1.25
C ALA A 531 9.12 -27.21 2.01
N ASN A 532 10.17 -26.39 2.09
CA ASN A 532 11.36 -26.68 2.88
C ASN A 532 11.04 -26.93 4.37
N LEU A 533 10.06 -26.22 4.93
CA LEU A 533 9.65 -26.33 6.34
C LEU A 533 8.65 -27.47 6.59
N ALA A 534 7.96 -27.96 5.55
CA ALA A 534 6.76 -28.79 5.67
C ALA A 534 6.95 -30.09 6.46
N SER A 535 8.10 -30.74 6.31
CA SER A 535 8.42 -31.99 7.02
C SER A 535 8.54 -31.80 8.53
N CYS A 536 8.84 -30.59 9.00
CA CYS A 536 9.04 -30.24 10.41
C CYS A 536 7.84 -29.53 11.05
N PHE A 537 6.73 -29.35 10.33
CA PHE A 537 5.52 -28.75 10.88
C PHE A 537 5.06 -29.51 12.12
N LYS A 538 5.04 -28.82 13.27
CA LYS A 538 4.69 -29.38 14.58
C LYS A 538 3.79 -28.40 15.31
N GLN A 539 2.71 -28.89 15.93
CA GLN A 539 1.77 -28.10 16.73
C GLN A 539 1.23 -26.85 15.99
N LEU A 540 0.87 -26.99 14.70
CA LEU A 540 0.25 -25.89 13.96
C LEU A 540 -1.01 -25.40 14.68
N SER A 541 -1.12 -24.07 14.85
CA SER A 541 -2.30 -23.45 15.44
C SER A 541 -3.53 -23.69 14.55
N PRO A 542 -4.76 -23.68 15.10
CA PRO A 542 -5.98 -23.85 14.31
C PRO A 542 -6.05 -22.89 13.13
N LEU A 543 -5.60 -21.66 13.35
CA LEU A 543 -5.53 -20.62 12.33
C LEU A 543 -4.49 -20.94 11.25
N ALA A 544 -3.29 -21.39 11.62
CA ALA A 544 -2.26 -21.75 10.66
C ALA A 544 -2.72 -22.90 9.75
N SER A 545 -3.35 -23.92 10.35
CA SER A 545 -3.97 -25.03 9.60
C SER A 545 -5.09 -24.54 8.67
N GLN A 546 -5.98 -23.67 9.15
CA GLN A 546 -7.07 -23.13 8.35
C GLN A 546 -6.58 -22.27 7.17
N LYS A 547 -5.53 -21.45 7.37
CA LYS A 547 -4.96 -20.61 6.30
C LYS A 547 -4.20 -21.45 5.28
N LEU A 548 -3.46 -22.48 5.71
CA LEU A 548 -2.77 -23.40 4.79
C LEU A 548 -3.77 -24.14 3.88
N ILE A 549 -4.85 -24.71 4.43
CA ILE A 549 -5.86 -25.40 3.61
C ILE A 549 -6.75 -24.39 2.84
N GLY A 550 -6.99 -23.20 3.40
CA GLY A 550 -7.70 -22.12 2.71
C GLY A 550 -6.95 -21.54 1.51
N LEU A 551 -5.61 -21.63 1.50
CA LEU A 551 -4.79 -21.27 0.35
C LEU A 551 -5.13 -22.18 -0.85
N LEU A 552 -5.16 -23.49 -0.64
CA LEU A 552 -5.54 -24.48 -1.66
C LEU A 552 -6.91 -24.14 -2.26
N GLU A 553 -7.90 -23.85 -1.41
CA GLU A 553 -9.24 -23.44 -1.86
C GLU A 553 -9.21 -22.20 -2.77
N THR A 554 -8.43 -21.19 -2.38
CA THR A 554 -8.33 -19.94 -3.15
C THR A 554 -7.67 -20.17 -4.50
N MET A 555 -6.60 -20.96 -4.54
CA MET A 555 -5.87 -21.30 -5.76
C MET A 555 -6.73 -22.14 -6.71
N THR A 556 -7.47 -23.14 -6.20
CA THR A 556 -8.38 -23.95 -7.01
C THR A 556 -9.50 -23.13 -7.62
N LYS A 557 -10.13 -22.24 -6.84
CA LYS A 557 -11.16 -21.32 -7.35
C LYS A 557 -10.60 -20.37 -8.42
N ARG A 558 -9.39 -19.84 -8.20
CA ARG A 558 -8.73 -18.96 -9.18
C ARG A 558 -8.40 -19.71 -10.47
N ARG A 559 -7.84 -20.92 -10.38
CA ARG A 559 -7.56 -21.78 -11.53
C ARG A 559 -8.83 -22.06 -12.33
N ALA A 560 -9.92 -22.47 -11.66
CA ALA A 560 -11.19 -22.75 -12.33
C ALA A 560 -11.73 -21.52 -13.08
N LYS A 561 -11.57 -20.31 -12.51
CA LYS A 561 -11.91 -19.05 -13.16
C LYS A 561 -11.07 -18.79 -14.42
N LEU A 562 -9.75 -19.00 -14.36
CA LEU A 562 -8.87 -18.77 -15.52
C LEU A 562 -9.11 -19.78 -16.64
N ILE A 563 -9.32 -21.07 -16.32
CA ILE A 563 -9.66 -22.10 -17.32
C ILE A 563 -10.97 -21.76 -18.03
N ARG A 564 -11.98 -21.26 -17.29
CA ARG A 564 -13.25 -20.83 -17.88
C ARG A 564 -13.05 -19.68 -18.88
N LEU A 565 -12.24 -18.67 -18.53
CA LEU A 565 -11.90 -17.56 -19.43
C LEU A 565 -11.17 -18.06 -20.69
N LEU A 566 -10.28 -19.04 -20.55
CA LEU A 566 -9.56 -19.63 -21.67
C LEU A 566 -10.50 -20.38 -22.61
N ARG A 567 -11.47 -21.14 -22.07
CA ARG A 567 -12.51 -21.81 -22.87
C ARG A 567 -13.43 -20.81 -23.56
N GLU A 568 -13.91 -19.78 -22.86
CA GLU A 568 -14.75 -18.73 -23.44
C GLU A 568 -14.02 -18.00 -24.59
N ARG A 569 -12.69 -17.84 -24.50
CA ARG A 569 -11.89 -17.29 -25.61
C ARG A 569 -11.80 -18.23 -26.80
N ALA A 570 -11.48 -19.51 -26.58
CA ALA A 570 -11.42 -20.51 -27.65
C ALA A 570 -12.76 -20.70 -28.38
N GLU A 571 -13.89 -20.55 -27.68
CA GLU A 571 -15.23 -20.60 -28.27
C GLU A 571 -15.55 -19.36 -29.13
N ASN A 572 -14.93 -18.21 -28.84
CA ASN A 572 -15.15 -16.94 -29.54
C ASN A 572 -14.16 -16.70 -30.72
N GLU A 573 -13.07 -17.45 -30.81
CA GLU A 573 -12.08 -17.37 -31.90
C GLU A 573 -12.68 -17.54 -33.31
N PRO A 574 -13.61 -18.48 -33.57
CA PRO A 574 -14.19 -18.66 -34.91
C PRO A 574 -15.03 -17.44 -35.35
N GLN A 575 -15.77 -16.83 -34.42
CA GLN A 575 -16.61 -15.66 -34.68
C GLN A 575 -15.75 -14.41 -34.93
N GLN A 576 -14.62 -14.28 -34.23
CA GLN A 576 -13.65 -13.20 -34.43
C GLN A 576 -12.87 -13.36 -35.74
N GLN A 577 -12.60 -14.59 -36.19
CA GLN A 577 -11.99 -14.84 -37.52
C GLN A 577 -12.92 -14.42 -38.67
N ILE A 578 -14.22 -14.70 -38.58
CA ILE A 578 -15.22 -14.28 -39.58
C ILE A 578 -15.30 -12.74 -39.67
N ASN A 579 -15.37 -12.06 -38.52
CA ASN A 579 -15.37 -10.59 -38.47
C ASN A 579 -14.06 -9.98 -39.01
N ARG A 580 -12.93 -10.71 -38.95
CA ARG A 580 -11.62 -10.29 -39.49
C ARG A 580 -11.50 -10.49 -41.00
N GLU A 581 -12.17 -11.50 -41.55
CA GLU A 581 -12.22 -11.71 -43.01
C GLU A 581 -13.10 -10.64 -43.67
N GLU A 582 -14.19 -10.22 -43.04
CA GLU A 582 -15.03 -9.10 -43.51
C GLU A 582 -14.31 -7.73 -43.43
N ALA A 583 -13.35 -7.56 -42.50
CA ALA A 583 -12.57 -6.33 -42.36
C ALA A 583 -11.39 -6.22 -43.35
N LYS A 584 -10.94 -7.33 -43.96
CA LYS A 584 -9.83 -7.34 -44.93
C LYS A 584 -10.17 -6.70 -46.28
N ASP A 585 -11.45 -6.58 -46.63
CA ASP A 585 -11.89 -5.86 -47.84
C ASP A 585 -11.78 -4.33 -47.69
N GLY A 586 -11.41 -3.82 -46.51
CA GLY A 586 -11.26 -2.40 -46.18
C GLY A 586 -9.84 -1.94 -45.86
N GLY A 587 -8.86 -2.17 -46.74
CA GLY A 587 -7.68 -1.29 -46.92
C GLY A 587 -6.82 -0.87 -45.71
N GLY A 588 -6.58 -1.72 -44.70
CA GLY A 588 -5.68 -1.40 -43.57
C GLY A 588 -4.77 -2.58 -43.18
N GLU A 589 -3.61 -2.73 -43.82
CA GLU A 589 -2.72 -3.89 -43.60
C GLU A 589 -1.78 -3.77 -42.38
N GLU A 590 -1.49 -2.57 -41.86
CA GLU A 590 -0.50 -2.38 -40.77
C GLU A 590 -1.07 -2.49 -39.33
N GLU A 591 -2.34 -2.11 -39.07
CA GLU A 591 -2.94 -2.23 -37.72
C GLU A 591 -3.21 -3.69 -37.32
N THR A 592 -3.55 -4.55 -38.28
CA THR A 592 -3.93 -5.96 -38.00
C THR A 592 -2.77 -6.88 -37.58
N ALA A 593 -1.51 -6.47 -37.80
CA ALA A 593 -0.32 -7.24 -37.42
C ALA A 593 0.07 -6.99 -35.95
N THR A 594 -0.16 -5.77 -35.45
CA THR A 594 0.13 -5.39 -34.07
C THR A 594 -0.87 -6.03 -33.13
N GLU A 595 -2.17 -5.98 -33.46
CA GLU A 595 -3.24 -6.61 -32.67
C GLU A 595 -3.10 -8.14 -32.60
N ARG A 596 -2.65 -8.79 -33.70
CA ARG A 596 -2.36 -10.23 -33.70
C ARG A 596 -1.21 -10.61 -32.77
N ARG A 597 -0.20 -9.74 -32.58
CA ARG A 597 0.91 -9.96 -31.65
C ARG A 597 0.47 -9.78 -30.21
N THR A 598 -0.28 -8.72 -29.88
CA THR A 598 -0.77 -8.49 -28.51
C THR A 598 -1.74 -9.57 -28.05
N GLU A 599 -2.63 -10.06 -28.93
CA GLU A 599 -3.57 -11.12 -28.57
C GLU A 599 -2.89 -12.48 -28.33
N ALA A 600 -1.87 -12.82 -29.14
CA ALA A 600 -1.08 -14.03 -28.95
C ALA A 600 -0.26 -13.95 -27.64
N GLU A 601 0.36 -12.80 -27.35
CA GLU A 601 1.06 -12.53 -26.09
C GLU A 601 0.14 -12.67 -24.87
N GLU A 602 -1.11 -12.18 -24.93
CA GLU A 602 -2.09 -12.33 -23.84
C GLU A 602 -2.61 -13.76 -23.66
N GLY A 603 -2.70 -14.55 -24.74
CA GLY A 603 -3.10 -15.95 -24.69
C GLY A 603 -2.04 -16.83 -24.03
N ASP A 604 -0.79 -16.64 -24.43
CA ASP A 604 0.36 -17.29 -23.82
C ASP A 604 0.47 -16.94 -22.34
N ASP A 605 0.24 -15.68 -21.97
CA ASP A 605 0.24 -15.23 -20.58
C ASP A 605 -0.79 -15.95 -19.69
N LEU A 606 -1.99 -16.20 -20.23
CA LEU A 606 -3.05 -16.89 -19.51
C LEU A 606 -2.70 -18.37 -19.28
N HIS A 607 -2.14 -19.03 -20.29
CA HIS A 607 -1.66 -20.41 -20.18
C HIS A 607 -0.58 -20.56 -19.11
N HIS A 608 0.44 -19.71 -19.16
CA HIS A 608 1.52 -19.77 -18.17
C HIS A 608 1.04 -19.48 -16.74
N ASP A 609 0.04 -18.60 -16.56
CA ASP A 609 -0.55 -18.33 -15.26
C ASP A 609 -1.38 -19.51 -14.72
N ILE A 610 -2.04 -20.27 -15.60
CA ILE A 610 -2.74 -21.51 -15.23
C ILE A 610 -1.71 -22.57 -14.78
N THR A 611 -0.64 -22.76 -15.56
CA THR A 611 0.44 -23.70 -15.21
C THR A 611 1.08 -23.35 -13.86
N ALA A 612 1.36 -22.07 -13.61
CA ALA A 612 1.89 -21.62 -12.32
C ALA A 612 0.94 -21.93 -11.15
N LEU A 613 -0.38 -21.81 -11.35
CA LEU A 613 -1.36 -22.20 -10.33
C LEU A 613 -1.45 -23.70 -10.13
N GLU A 614 -1.30 -24.50 -11.18
CA GLU A 614 -1.28 -25.97 -11.09
C GLU A 614 -0.07 -26.48 -10.32
N GLU A 615 1.12 -25.97 -10.64
CA GLU A 615 2.34 -26.24 -9.88
C GLU A 615 2.23 -25.75 -8.44
N GLY A 616 1.59 -24.59 -8.22
CA GLY A 616 1.33 -24.10 -6.87
C GLY A 616 0.37 -24.98 -6.08
N ILE A 617 -0.73 -25.44 -6.69
CA ILE A 617 -1.69 -26.39 -6.07
C ILE A 617 -0.98 -27.71 -5.75
N ARG A 618 -0.18 -28.23 -6.67
CA ARG A 618 0.64 -29.43 -6.48
C ARG A 618 1.56 -29.28 -5.28
N THR A 619 2.32 -28.19 -5.22
CA THR A 619 3.28 -27.91 -4.14
C THR A 619 2.57 -27.83 -2.78
N VAL A 620 1.39 -27.20 -2.70
CA VAL A 620 0.61 -27.15 -1.45
C VAL A 620 0.11 -28.54 -1.03
N LEU A 621 -0.30 -29.40 -1.97
CA LEU A 621 -0.66 -30.79 -1.67
C LEU A 621 0.54 -31.61 -1.20
N GLU A 622 1.72 -31.40 -1.79
CA GLU A 622 2.97 -32.01 -1.36
C GLU A 622 3.39 -31.54 0.05
N ILE A 623 3.23 -30.23 0.37
CA ILE A 623 3.43 -29.67 1.72
C ILE A 623 2.53 -30.37 2.75
N VAL A 624 1.24 -30.53 2.44
CA VAL A 624 0.29 -31.23 3.34
C VAL A 624 0.72 -32.69 3.52
N ASN A 625 1.12 -33.37 2.45
CA ASN A 625 1.61 -34.74 2.52
C ASN A 625 2.88 -34.89 3.34
N ALA A 626 3.86 -33.99 3.20
CA ALA A 626 5.07 -34.00 4.00
C ALA A 626 4.74 -33.88 5.50
N CYS A 627 3.83 -32.97 5.86
CA CYS A 627 3.38 -32.83 7.24
C CYS A 627 2.69 -34.11 7.76
N LEU A 628 1.82 -34.74 6.96
CA LEU A 628 1.12 -35.97 7.34
C LEU A 628 2.07 -37.18 7.44
N CYS A 629 3.06 -37.31 6.56
CA CYS A 629 4.01 -38.42 6.60
C CYS A 629 4.97 -38.34 7.80
N HIS A 630 5.45 -37.13 8.13
CA HIS A 630 6.49 -36.96 9.15
C HIS A 630 5.94 -36.62 10.54
N ASN A 631 4.87 -35.83 10.63
CA ASN A 631 4.44 -35.21 11.88
C ASN A 631 2.92 -35.22 12.12
N LEU A 632 2.15 -36.15 11.51
CA LEU A 632 0.69 -36.25 11.70
C LEU A 632 0.28 -36.29 13.17
N ARG A 633 0.99 -37.06 13.99
CA ARG A 633 0.71 -37.22 15.43
C ARG A 633 0.76 -35.91 16.21
N ASN A 634 1.59 -34.97 15.74
CA ASN A 634 1.83 -33.70 16.40
C ASN A 634 0.94 -32.56 15.86
N ASN A 635 0.04 -32.83 14.90
CA ASN A 635 -0.77 -31.81 14.23
C ASN A 635 -2.28 -32.13 14.24
N PRO A 636 -2.93 -32.24 15.41
CA PRO A 636 -4.36 -32.54 15.51
C PRO A 636 -5.25 -31.46 14.86
N ASN A 637 -4.85 -30.19 14.92
CA ASN A 637 -5.59 -29.08 14.31
C ASN A 637 -5.61 -29.16 12.77
N LEU A 638 -4.53 -29.68 12.17
CA LEU A 638 -4.48 -29.90 10.73
C LEU A 638 -5.44 -31.02 10.32
N ILE A 639 -5.44 -32.13 11.06
CA ILE A 639 -6.37 -33.25 10.83
C ILE A 639 -7.83 -32.77 10.95
N TYR A 640 -8.13 -32.00 12.00
CA TYR A 640 -9.45 -31.38 12.17
C TYR A 640 -9.84 -30.51 10.97
N THR A 641 -8.91 -29.69 10.48
CA THR A 641 -9.15 -28.82 9.32
C THR A 641 -9.39 -29.64 8.04
N LEU A 642 -8.67 -30.75 7.83
CA LEU A 642 -8.87 -31.65 6.70
C LEU A 642 -10.24 -32.33 6.73
N LEU A 643 -10.69 -32.76 7.90
CA LEU A 643 -12.04 -33.31 8.09
C LEU A 643 -13.12 -32.27 7.78
N TYR A 644 -12.96 -31.05 8.31
CA TYR A 644 -13.90 -29.95 8.11
C TYR A 644 -13.98 -29.51 6.65
N LYS A 645 -12.85 -29.50 5.91
CA LYS A 645 -12.76 -29.07 4.52
C LYS A 645 -12.65 -30.21 3.50
N ARG A 646 -13.17 -31.40 3.82
CA ARG A 646 -13.04 -32.61 2.97
C ARG A 646 -13.52 -32.41 1.52
N ALA A 647 -14.56 -31.61 1.30
CA ALA A 647 -15.16 -31.37 -0.03
C ALA A 647 -14.20 -30.72 -1.04
N ILE A 648 -13.17 -30.01 -0.57
CA ILE A 648 -12.15 -29.41 -1.45
C ILE A 648 -11.41 -30.50 -2.23
N PHE A 649 -11.19 -31.66 -1.61
CA PHE A 649 -10.35 -32.72 -2.16
C PHE A 649 -11.07 -33.59 -3.20
N GLU A 650 -12.40 -33.55 -3.26
CA GLU A 650 -13.22 -34.35 -4.18
C GLU A 650 -12.90 -34.05 -5.64
N HIS A 651 -12.64 -32.78 -5.93
CA HIS A 651 -12.33 -32.28 -7.28
C HIS A 651 -10.97 -32.73 -7.82
N PHE A 652 -10.05 -33.18 -6.96
CA PHE A 652 -8.72 -33.60 -7.37
C PHE A 652 -8.61 -35.08 -7.71
N HIS A 653 -9.59 -35.89 -7.30
CA HIS A 653 -9.52 -37.36 -7.45
C HIS A 653 -9.49 -37.79 -8.92
N GLN A 654 -10.15 -37.03 -9.79
CA GLN A 654 -10.22 -37.30 -11.24
C GLN A 654 -9.07 -36.65 -12.03
N HIS A 655 -8.22 -35.84 -11.39
CA HIS A 655 -7.18 -35.09 -12.09
C HIS A 655 -5.84 -35.84 -12.04
N PRO A 656 -5.21 -36.17 -13.20
CA PRO A 656 -4.04 -37.03 -13.25
C PRO A 656 -2.83 -36.48 -12.49
N MET A 657 -2.66 -35.15 -12.43
CA MET A 657 -1.55 -34.53 -11.68
C MET A 657 -1.70 -34.59 -10.15
N PHE A 658 -2.93 -34.76 -9.62
CA PHE A 658 -3.20 -34.61 -8.18
C PHE A 658 -3.68 -35.90 -7.52
N GLN A 659 -4.19 -36.87 -8.30
CA GLN A 659 -4.79 -38.10 -7.80
C GLN A 659 -3.89 -38.83 -6.77
N ASP A 660 -2.61 -38.96 -7.09
CA ASP A 660 -1.62 -39.61 -6.23
C ASP A 660 -1.39 -38.89 -4.90
N LEU A 661 -1.36 -37.55 -4.94
CA LEU A 661 -1.11 -36.71 -3.76
C LEU A 661 -2.30 -36.72 -2.80
N VAL A 662 -3.53 -36.76 -3.32
CA VAL A 662 -4.73 -36.70 -2.49
C VAL A 662 -5.07 -38.06 -1.86
N TRP A 663 -4.53 -39.16 -2.38
CA TRP A 663 -4.73 -40.51 -1.82
C TRP A 663 -4.36 -40.62 -0.33
N ASN A 664 -3.20 -40.09 0.06
CA ASN A 664 -2.77 -40.05 1.47
C ASN A 664 -3.74 -39.23 2.33
N ILE A 665 -4.18 -38.08 1.82
CA ILE A 665 -5.11 -37.17 2.50
C ILE A 665 -6.46 -37.87 2.75
N TYR A 666 -7.01 -38.57 1.76
CA TYR A 666 -8.22 -39.37 1.93
C TYR A 666 -8.06 -40.49 2.95
N THR A 667 -6.91 -41.17 2.95
CA THR A 667 -6.62 -42.24 3.90
C THR A 667 -6.66 -41.73 5.34
N VAL A 668 -6.12 -40.52 5.57
CA VAL A 668 -6.21 -39.82 6.86
C VAL A 668 -7.67 -39.43 7.17
N ILE A 669 -8.34 -38.73 6.25
CA ILE A 669 -9.73 -38.27 6.42
C ILE A 669 -10.65 -39.45 6.79
N ASN A 670 -10.58 -40.57 6.06
CA ASN A 670 -11.47 -41.72 6.26
C ASN A 670 -11.25 -42.40 7.62
N HIS A 671 -9.99 -42.57 8.05
CA HIS A 671 -9.68 -43.15 9.35
C HIS A 671 -10.21 -42.28 10.50
N PHE A 672 -9.92 -40.98 10.47
CA PHE A 672 -10.35 -40.09 11.55
C PHE A 672 -11.85 -39.79 11.52
N ASN A 673 -12.49 -39.77 10.34
CA ASN A 673 -13.95 -39.65 10.25
C ASN A 673 -14.65 -40.82 10.95
N GLY A 674 -14.18 -42.05 10.76
CA GLY A 674 -14.71 -43.22 11.47
C GLY A 674 -14.55 -43.16 13.00
N LYS A 675 -13.45 -42.56 13.50
CA LYS A 675 -13.22 -42.34 14.93
C LYS A 675 -14.13 -41.25 15.52
N VAL A 676 -14.38 -40.17 14.78
CA VAL A 676 -15.29 -39.10 15.18
C VAL A 676 -16.75 -39.60 15.17
N GLU A 677 -17.15 -40.38 14.16
CA GLU A 677 -18.50 -40.98 14.10
C GLU A 677 -18.77 -41.99 15.23
N ALA A 678 -17.75 -42.72 15.68
CA ALA A 678 -17.86 -43.65 16.80
C ALA A 678 -18.16 -42.93 18.13
N LEU A 679 -17.65 -41.71 18.32
CA LEU A 679 -17.99 -40.89 19.48
C LEU A 679 -19.45 -40.42 19.44
N THR A 680 -19.92 -39.96 18.28
CA THR A 680 -21.31 -39.51 18.11
C THR A 680 -22.32 -40.65 18.35
N LYS A 681 -21.95 -41.90 18.03
CA LYS A 681 -22.75 -43.11 18.30
C LYS A 681 -22.69 -43.58 19.76
N GLY A 682 -21.68 -43.19 20.53
CA GLY A 682 -21.58 -43.53 21.97
C GLY A 682 -22.60 -42.78 22.86
N PHE A 683 -23.23 -41.73 22.36
CA PHE A 683 -24.20 -40.91 23.09
C PHE A 683 -25.66 -41.35 22.92
N SER A 684 -25.95 -42.40 22.14
CA SER A 684 -27.31 -42.94 21.97
C SER A 684 -27.65 -44.02 23.01
N GLY A 685 -27.79 -43.61 24.28
CA GLY A 685 -28.44 -44.38 25.34
C GLY A 685 -29.83 -43.82 25.69
N PRO A 686 -30.74 -44.59 26.33
CA PRO A 686 -32.17 -44.23 26.44
C PRO A 686 -32.52 -43.01 27.29
N GLU A 687 -31.55 -42.35 27.94
CA GLU A 687 -31.77 -41.20 28.83
C GLU A 687 -31.26 -39.85 28.28
N ALA A 688 -30.94 -39.75 26.98
CA ALA A 688 -30.45 -38.51 26.38
C ALA A 688 -31.49 -37.80 25.51
N VAL A 689 -32.55 -37.26 26.13
CA VAL A 689 -33.34 -36.19 25.51
C VAL A 689 -32.60 -34.88 25.76
N GLY A 690 -31.79 -34.46 24.77
CA GLY A 690 -31.28 -33.09 24.68
C GLY A 690 -29.77 -32.87 24.81
N VAL A 691 -28.91 -33.63 24.11
CA VAL A 691 -27.54 -33.17 23.80
C VAL A 691 -27.13 -33.63 22.39
N SER A 692 -27.65 -32.97 21.37
CA SER A 692 -27.02 -32.95 20.05
C SER A 692 -25.98 -31.82 20.06
N ASN A 693 -24.70 -32.16 20.20
CA ASN A 693 -23.51 -31.48 19.64
C ASN A 693 -22.28 -31.92 20.46
N ALA A 694 -21.47 -32.85 19.93
CA ALA A 694 -20.12 -33.03 20.44
C ALA A 694 -19.37 -31.69 20.33
N SER A 695 -18.73 -31.23 21.41
CA SER A 695 -18.02 -29.95 21.37
C SER A 695 -16.76 -30.07 20.49
N VAL A 696 -16.28 -28.96 19.95
CA VAL A 696 -15.01 -28.94 19.18
C VAL A 696 -13.84 -29.50 20.00
N SER A 697 -13.87 -29.32 21.32
CA SER A 697 -12.89 -29.89 22.25
C SER A 697 -12.92 -31.41 22.26
N ASP A 698 -14.12 -32.02 22.29
CA ASP A 698 -14.30 -33.47 22.33
C ASP A 698 -13.81 -34.12 21.02
N ILE A 699 -14.09 -33.48 19.88
CA ILE A 699 -13.61 -33.91 18.56
C ILE A 699 -12.08 -33.84 18.48
N LEU A 700 -11.47 -32.75 18.98
CA LEU A 700 -10.01 -32.62 19.02
C LEU A 700 -9.36 -33.65 19.95
N GLU A 701 -9.99 -33.99 21.07
CA GLU A 701 -9.51 -35.06 21.95
C GLU A 701 -9.58 -36.43 21.25
N ALA A 702 -10.66 -36.70 20.52
CA ALA A 702 -10.81 -37.89 19.67
C ALA A 702 -9.66 -38.01 18.66
N ILE A 703 -9.38 -36.91 17.96
CA ILE A 703 -8.31 -36.84 16.96
C ILE A 703 -6.96 -37.08 17.64
N LYS A 704 -6.69 -36.47 18.79
CA LYS A 704 -5.45 -36.70 19.54
C LYS A 704 -5.28 -38.16 19.93
N LYS A 705 -6.32 -38.82 20.45
CA LYS A 705 -6.30 -40.26 20.78
C LYS A 705 -6.08 -41.12 19.52
N GLY A 706 -6.84 -40.86 18.46
CA GLY A 706 -6.71 -41.58 17.19
C GLY A 706 -5.35 -41.37 16.50
N ALA A 707 -4.71 -40.23 16.72
CA ALA A 707 -3.39 -39.93 16.16
C ALA A 707 -2.28 -40.72 16.86
N ILE A 708 -2.41 -40.99 18.16
CA ILE A 708 -1.50 -41.89 18.88
C ILE A 708 -1.60 -43.32 18.32
N GLU A 709 -2.81 -43.76 18.01
CA GLU A 709 -3.10 -45.09 17.41
C GLU A 709 -2.77 -45.17 15.92
N TRP A 710 -2.32 -44.07 15.28
CA TRP A 710 -2.07 -44.04 13.84
C TRP A 710 -0.86 -44.92 13.45
N PRO A 711 -1.04 -45.90 12.55
CA PRO A 711 0.06 -46.72 12.04
C PRO A 711 0.90 -45.93 11.01
N SER A 712 2.20 -45.79 11.27
CA SER A 712 3.11 -44.96 10.48
C SER A 712 3.30 -45.41 9.03
N ASP A 713 3.03 -46.69 8.71
CA ASP A 713 3.34 -47.29 7.40
C ASP A 713 2.20 -47.23 6.38
N ARG A 714 1.05 -46.62 6.73
CA ARG A 714 -0.13 -46.56 5.83
C ARG A 714 -0.05 -45.52 4.73
N LEU A 715 0.83 -44.53 4.85
CA LEU A 715 0.93 -43.43 3.88
C LEU A 715 2.00 -43.73 2.84
N LYS A 716 1.69 -43.46 1.56
CA LYS A 716 2.65 -43.49 0.46
C LYS A 716 3.71 -42.43 0.72
N LYS A 717 4.98 -42.82 0.74
CA LYS A 717 6.09 -41.88 0.93
C LYS A 717 6.40 -41.16 -0.38
N PHE A 718 6.50 -39.84 -0.30
CA PHE A 718 6.97 -38.98 -1.38
C PHE A 718 8.35 -38.44 -1.02
N PRO A 719 9.21 -38.12 -2.02
CA PRO A 719 10.46 -37.45 -1.74
C PRO A 719 10.20 -36.09 -1.08
N ASP A 720 11.02 -35.75 -0.08
CA ASP A 720 10.92 -34.44 0.57
C ASP A 720 11.30 -33.34 -0.41
N LEU A 721 10.49 -32.29 -0.45
CA LEU A 721 10.77 -31.09 -1.22
C LEU A 721 11.96 -30.36 -0.59
N ARG A 722 13.02 -30.19 -1.38
CA ARG A 722 14.22 -29.43 -0.99
C ARG A 722 14.52 -28.41 -2.08
N PHE A 723 14.24 -27.16 -1.77
CA PHE A 723 14.53 -26.02 -2.63
C PHE A 723 15.74 -25.27 -2.08
N LYS A 724 16.60 -24.82 -2.99
CA LYS A 724 17.77 -24.01 -2.69
C LYS A 724 17.69 -22.69 -3.44
N TYR A 725 18.05 -21.60 -2.78
CA TYR A 725 18.21 -20.31 -3.41
C TYR A 725 19.40 -20.33 -4.38
N ILE A 726 19.17 -19.79 -5.56
CA ILE A 726 20.18 -19.59 -6.61
C ILE A 726 20.10 -18.11 -6.98
N GLU A 727 21.24 -17.43 -6.88
CA GLU A 727 21.40 -16.04 -7.29
C GLU A 727 21.51 -15.98 -8.83
N ASP A 728 20.79 -15.04 -9.46
CA ASP A 728 20.83 -14.84 -10.93
C ASP A 728 22.15 -14.19 -11.36
N ASP A 729 22.59 -14.41 -12.60
CA ASP A 729 23.88 -13.89 -13.10
C ASP A 729 23.90 -12.34 -13.18
N ASP A 730 22.77 -11.69 -13.50
CA ASP A 730 22.65 -10.24 -13.70
C ASP A 730 22.05 -9.50 -12.47
N THR A 731 22.60 -9.75 -11.28
CA THR A 731 22.09 -9.13 -10.03
C THR A 731 22.39 -7.64 -9.87
N VAL A 732 23.36 -7.12 -10.61
CA VAL A 732 23.80 -5.71 -10.53
C VAL A 732 22.65 -4.75 -10.88
N ASP A 733 21.89 -5.07 -11.92
CA ASP A 733 20.76 -4.26 -12.40
C ASP A 733 19.64 -4.13 -11.34
N PHE A 734 19.58 -5.06 -10.39
CA PHE A 734 18.64 -4.99 -9.27
C PHE A 734 19.23 -4.25 -8.06
N PHE A 735 20.43 -4.63 -7.61
CA PHE A 735 20.97 -4.14 -6.34
C PHE A 735 21.54 -2.73 -6.43
N VAL A 736 22.18 -2.34 -7.53
CA VAL A 736 22.80 -1.01 -7.65
C VAL A 736 21.75 0.10 -7.62
N PRO A 737 20.65 0.07 -8.41
CA PRO A 737 19.58 1.05 -8.28
C PRO A 737 18.91 1.03 -6.91
N TYR A 738 18.78 -0.14 -6.29
CA TYR A 738 18.21 -0.26 -4.94
C TYR A 738 19.07 0.45 -3.88
N ILE A 739 20.38 0.22 -3.87
CA ILE A 739 21.31 0.85 -2.93
C ILE A 739 21.31 2.37 -3.10
N TRP A 740 21.42 2.85 -4.34
CA TRP A 740 21.40 4.28 -4.65
C TRP A 740 20.09 4.97 -4.29
N ARG A 741 18.96 4.25 -4.43
CA ARG A 741 17.67 4.74 -3.95
C ARG A 741 17.62 4.87 -2.43
N LEU A 742 18.17 3.89 -1.70
CA LEU A 742 18.28 3.97 -0.24
C LEU A 742 19.21 5.11 0.20
N ILE A 743 20.29 5.37 -0.54
CA ILE A 743 21.21 6.50 -0.32
C ILE A 743 20.46 7.84 -0.51
N ASN A 744 19.77 8.00 -1.63
CA ASN A 744 19.01 9.21 -1.96
C ASN A 744 17.88 9.50 -0.94
N ASP A 745 17.19 8.44 -0.48
CA ASP A 745 16.10 8.58 0.48
C ASP A 745 16.59 8.84 1.92
N GLY A 746 17.74 8.25 2.30
CA GLY A 746 18.13 8.10 3.71
C GLY A 746 19.35 8.89 4.19
N LEU A 747 20.20 9.44 3.30
CA LEU A 747 21.53 9.97 3.67
C LEU A 747 21.71 11.49 3.52
N CYS A 748 20.62 12.27 3.37
CA CYS A 748 20.65 13.74 3.19
C CYS A 748 21.55 14.21 2.03
N LEU A 749 21.90 13.33 1.10
CA LEU A 749 22.56 13.68 -0.16
C LEU A 749 21.46 14.08 -1.14
N GLN A 750 21.31 15.38 -1.36
CA GLN A 750 20.32 15.89 -2.31
C GLN A 750 20.87 15.80 -3.73
N PHE A 751 20.31 14.87 -4.49
CA PHE A 751 20.49 14.77 -5.92
C PHE A 751 19.29 15.41 -6.62
N ASP A 752 19.52 16.11 -7.72
CA ASP A 752 18.43 16.65 -8.53
C ASP A 752 17.62 15.50 -9.16
N ALA A 753 16.35 15.42 -8.78
CA ALA A 753 15.44 14.36 -9.19
C ALA A 753 15.23 14.32 -10.72
N GLU A 754 15.36 15.44 -11.41
CA GLU A 754 15.15 15.51 -12.86
C GLU A 754 16.33 14.94 -13.66
N THR A 755 17.52 14.89 -13.06
CA THR A 755 18.75 14.46 -13.74
C THR A 755 19.05 12.97 -13.57
N ILE A 756 18.55 12.33 -12.51
CA ILE A 756 18.78 10.90 -12.23
C ILE A 756 18.21 10.03 -13.35
N ARG A 757 19.06 9.21 -13.97
CA ARG A 757 18.71 8.25 -15.03
C ARG A 757 18.63 6.80 -14.54
N LEU A 758 19.33 6.47 -13.45
CA LEU A 758 19.44 5.11 -12.93
C LEU A 758 18.10 4.55 -12.39
N PHE A 759 17.28 5.40 -11.79
CA PHE A 759 15.93 5.08 -11.32
C PHE A 759 15.07 6.34 -11.31
N ASN A 760 13.74 6.21 -11.29
CA ASN A 760 12.84 7.37 -11.26
C ASN A 760 12.61 7.86 -9.81
N PRO A 761 13.06 9.07 -9.43
CA PRO A 761 12.97 9.60 -8.06
C PRO A 761 11.64 10.31 -7.76
N CYS A 762 10.85 10.70 -8.77
CA CYS A 762 9.65 11.55 -8.64
C CYS A 762 8.39 10.85 -8.09
N LEU A 763 8.52 9.98 -7.08
CA LEU A 763 7.40 9.19 -6.56
C LEU A 763 7.08 9.45 -5.08
N SER A 764 7.74 10.44 -4.49
CA SER A 764 7.38 11.04 -3.21
C SER A 764 6.54 12.30 -3.45
N PHE A 765 5.21 12.14 -3.37
CA PHE A 765 4.14 13.15 -3.49
C PHE A 765 3.78 13.65 -4.91
N PRO A 766 2.47 13.84 -5.19
CA PRO A 766 2.02 14.39 -6.46
C PRO A 766 2.23 15.91 -6.49
N PHE A 767 2.48 16.42 -7.69
CA PHE A 767 2.71 17.81 -8.11
C PHE A 767 4.19 18.21 -8.20
N PRO A 768 4.69 18.23 -9.45
CA PRO A 768 4.87 19.52 -10.11
C PRO A 768 4.05 19.55 -11.42
N MET A 769 3.18 20.55 -11.58
CA MET A 769 2.73 20.96 -12.91
C MET A 769 3.80 21.92 -13.45
N PRO A 770 4.30 21.73 -14.69
CA PRO A 770 5.26 22.65 -15.28
C PRO A 770 4.57 23.98 -15.58
N PHE A 771 4.85 25.00 -14.75
CA PHE A 771 4.55 26.39 -15.06
C PHE A 771 5.61 26.95 -16.02
N SER A 772 5.51 26.63 -17.30
CA SER A 772 6.29 27.33 -18.34
C SER A 772 5.44 27.83 -19.51
N ALA A 773 4.11 27.70 -19.47
CA ALA A 773 3.24 28.05 -20.60
C ALA A 773 2.13 29.08 -20.30
N PHE A 774 2.26 29.92 -19.27
CA PHE A 774 1.25 30.95 -18.95
C PHE A 774 1.84 32.33 -18.61
N SER A 775 2.81 32.80 -19.42
CA SER A 775 3.34 34.17 -19.34
C SER A 775 2.54 35.20 -20.16
N LEU A 776 1.35 34.86 -20.65
CA LEU A 776 0.55 35.75 -21.50
C LEU A 776 -0.91 35.85 -21.01
N TRP A 777 -1.13 36.38 -19.80
CA TRP A 777 -2.31 37.17 -19.41
C TRP A 777 -2.39 37.33 -17.87
N CYS A 778 -2.08 38.52 -17.35
CA CYS A 778 -2.99 39.35 -16.53
C CYS A 778 -2.24 40.38 -15.64
N PRO A 779 -2.88 41.54 -15.35
CA PRO A 779 -2.22 42.76 -14.89
C PRO A 779 -2.09 42.87 -13.35
N SER A 780 -0.89 43.26 -12.91
CA SER A 780 -0.54 44.25 -11.86
C SER A 780 -1.40 44.50 -10.59
N LEU A 781 -2.15 43.53 -10.05
CA LEU A 781 -2.91 43.72 -8.79
C LEU A 781 -2.71 42.64 -7.69
N LEU A 782 -1.71 41.76 -7.81
CA LEU A 782 -1.42 40.70 -6.82
C LEU A 782 0.04 40.74 -6.31
N CYS A 783 0.56 41.94 -6.01
CA CYS A 783 1.86 42.11 -5.34
C CYS A 783 1.77 41.78 -3.83
N SER A 784 1.53 40.52 -3.49
CA SER A 784 2.11 39.89 -2.29
C SER A 784 2.00 38.37 -2.45
N PRO A 785 3.14 37.64 -2.53
CA PRO A 785 3.12 36.20 -2.82
C PRO A 785 2.52 35.34 -1.69
N GLN A 786 2.28 35.93 -0.51
CA GLN A 786 1.70 35.23 0.64
C GLN A 786 0.16 35.24 0.69
N PHE A 787 -0.52 36.21 0.04
CA PHE A 787 -1.99 36.31 0.07
C PHE A 787 -2.70 35.75 -1.18
N GLY A 788 -2.03 35.72 -2.33
CA GLY A 788 -2.63 35.22 -3.59
C GLY A 788 -2.97 33.73 -3.54
N PHE A 789 -2.06 32.90 -3.02
CA PHE A 789 -2.26 31.44 -2.96
C PHE A 789 -3.35 31.00 -1.98
N ALA A 790 -3.52 31.73 -0.86
CA ALA A 790 -4.56 31.43 0.12
C ALA A 790 -5.99 31.66 -0.41
N LEU A 791 -6.17 32.54 -1.40
CA LEU A 791 -7.46 32.83 -2.04
C LEU A 791 -7.71 32.02 -3.31
N LEU A 792 -6.67 31.60 -4.03
CA LEU A 792 -6.80 30.83 -5.28
C LEU A 792 -7.37 29.43 -5.08
N LEU A 793 -6.99 28.73 -4.01
CA LEU A 793 -7.55 27.41 -3.69
C LEU A 793 -9.06 27.44 -3.36
N PRO A 794 -9.56 28.31 -2.47
CA PRO A 794 -11.00 28.40 -2.24
C PRO A 794 -11.76 28.93 -3.45
N LEU A 795 -11.18 29.83 -4.25
CA LEU A 795 -11.82 30.36 -5.46
C LEU A 795 -11.91 29.30 -6.58
N SER A 796 -10.85 28.52 -6.80
CA SER A 796 -10.85 27.40 -7.76
C SER A 796 -11.80 26.28 -7.33
N TYR A 797 -11.85 25.97 -6.04
CA TYR A 797 -12.82 25.02 -5.49
C TYR A 797 -14.27 25.52 -5.63
N LEU A 798 -14.51 26.81 -5.40
CA LEU A 798 -15.83 27.44 -5.63
C LEU A 798 -16.21 27.38 -7.11
N LEU A 799 -15.28 27.69 -8.02
CA LEU A 799 -15.51 27.60 -9.45
C LEU A 799 -15.85 26.17 -9.88
N TYR A 800 -15.10 25.17 -9.40
CA TYR A 800 -15.40 23.75 -9.63
C TYR A 800 -16.81 23.36 -9.15
N ARG A 801 -17.25 23.88 -8.00
CA ARG A 801 -18.58 23.63 -7.45
C ARG A 801 -19.68 24.26 -8.32
N LEU A 802 -19.47 25.49 -8.77
CA LEU A 802 -20.40 26.20 -9.64
C LEU A 802 -20.52 25.52 -11.00
N THR A 803 -19.40 25.16 -11.64
CA THR A 803 -19.41 24.46 -12.94
C THR A 803 -20.08 23.09 -12.84
N ARG A 804 -19.76 22.30 -11.80
CA ARG A 804 -20.43 21.02 -11.56
C ARG A 804 -21.93 21.16 -11.32
N THR A 805 -22.35 22.20 -10.61
CA THR A 805 -23.78 22.48 -10.38
C THR A 805 -24.48 22.90 -11.66
N ALA A 806 -23.84 23.74 -12.49
CA ALA A 806 -24.35 24.15 -13.79
C ALA A 806 -24.50 22.96 -14.74
N LEU A 807 -23.52 22.05 -14.79
CA LEU A 807 -23.58 20.84 -15.60
C LEU A 807 -24.71 19.90 -15.15
N ALA A 808 -24.89 19.72 -13.84
CA ALA A 808 -25.99 18.93 -13.29
C ALA A 808 -27.37 19.55 -13.61
N LEU A 809 -27.49 20.88 -13.54
CA LEU A 809 -28.71 21.59 -13.93
C LEU A 809 -28.99 21.43 -15.42
N PHE A 810 -27.96 21.59 -16.27
CA PHE A 810 -28.07 21.37 -17.71
C PHE A 810 -28.53 19.94 -18.01
N GLN A 811 -27.94 18.93 -17.36
CA GLN A 811 -28.35 17.53 -17.51
C GLN A 811 -29.81 17.32 -17.08
N ALA A 812 -30.26 17.93 -15.98
CA ALA A 812 -31.64 17.83 -15.52
C ALA A 812 -32.63 18.47 -16.52
N ILE A 813 -32.31 19.64 -17.06
CA ILE A 813 -33.11 20.30 -18.11
C ILE A 813 -33.12 19.43 -19.37
N PHE A 814 -31.96 18.92 -19.78
CA PHE A 814 -31.85 18.08 -20.96
C PHE A 814 -32.73 16.83 -20.82
N VAL A 815 -32.58 16.04 -19.75
CA VAL A 815 -33.30 14.77 -19.58
C VAL A 815 -34.81 14.95 -19.44
N TYR A 816 -35.27 15.95 -18.68
CA TYR A 816 -36.69 16.08 -18.34
C TYR A 816 -37.47 17.09 -19.18
N ARG A 817 -36.79 18.04 -19.84
CA ARG A 817 -37.44 19.09 -20.63
C ARG A 817 -37.14 18.98 -22.12
N LEU A 818 -35.91 18.65 -22.52
CA LEU A 818 -35.51 18.61 -23.94
C LEU A 818 -35.61 17.22 -24.56
N ALA A 819 -35.08 16.20 -23.91
CA ALA A 819 -35.05 14.83 -24.41
C ALA A 819 -36.43 14.25 -24.71
N PRO A 820 -37.52 14.54 -23.95
CA PRO A 820 -38.85 14.04 -24.27
C PRO A 820 -39.40 14.49 -25.64
N PHE A 821 -38.81 15.52 -26.27
CA PHE A 821 -39.17 15.92 -27.64
C PHE A 821 -38.56 15.00 -28.72
N VAL A 822 -37.47 14.29 -28.42
CA VAL A 822 -36.70 13.48 -29.38
C VAL A 822 -36.56 12.02 -28.96
N TYR A 823 -36.89 11.69 -27.72
CA TYR A 823 -36.76 10.37 -27.11
C TYR A 823 -38.08 9.93 -26.48
N ALA A 824 -38.47 8.69 -26.79
CA ALA A 824 -39.51 7.97 -26.08
C ALA A 824 -39.03 6.53 -25.81
N PRO A 825 -39.32 5.96 -24.63
CA PRO A 825 -38.93 4.60 -24.31
C PRO A 825 -39.61 3.61 -25.27
N LYS A 826 -38.83 2.71 -25.88
CA LYS A 826 -39.31 1.70 -26.85
C LYS A 826 -40.03 0.55 -26.16
N LEU A 827 -41.19 0.82 -25.56
CA LEU A 827 -41.96 -0.16 -24.77
C LEU A 827 -42.69 -1.21 -25.64
N SER A 828 -42.90 -0.94 -26.93
CA SER A 828 -43.58 -1.87 -27.85
C SER A 828 -42.88 -3.22 -27.96
N ALA A 829 -41.55 -3.26 -27.88
CA ALA A 829 -40.75 -4.48 -27.90
C ALA A 829 -41.04 -5.43 -26.72
N PHE A 830 -41.55 -4.89 -25.61
CA PHE A 830 -41.84 -5.65 -24.39
C PHE A 830 -43.34 -5.94 -24.19
N ARG A 831 -44.20 -5.55 -25.14
CA ARG A 831 -45.66 -5.65 -25.03
C ARG A 831 -46.17 -7.05 -24.68
N HIS A 832 -45.51 -8.08 -25.24
CA HIS A 832 -45.89 -9.49 -25.06
C HIS A 832 -45.04 -10.24 -24.03
N ARG A 833 -44.07 -9.56 -23.43
CA ARG A 833 -43.16 -10.07 -22.39
C ARG A 833 -43.67 -9.64 -21.01
N TRP A 834 -43.28 -10.36 -19.97
CA TRP A 834 -43.74 -10.09 -18.62
C TRP A 834 -43.03 -8.88 -18.01
N THR A 835 -43.82 -8.01 -17.39
CA THR A 835 -43.35 -6.94 -16.51
C THR A 835 -43.48 -7.38 -15.06
N VAL A 836 -42.37 -7.65 -14.39
CA VAL A 836 -42.35 -8.14 -13.01
C VAL A 836 -42.17 -6.96 -12.05
N VAL A 837 -43.07 -6.78 -11.09
CA VAL A 837 -43.04 -5.63 -10.18
C VAL A 837 -43.10 -6.10 -8.73
N THR A 838 -42.05 -5.77 -7.95
CA THR A 838 -42.07 -5.95 -6.49
C THR A 838 -42.64 -4.70 -5.83
N GLY A 839 -43.52 -4.87 -4.83
CA GLY A 839 -44.14 -3.72 -4.17
C GLY A 839 -45.16 -2.97 -5.03
N GLY A 840 -45.74 -3.62 -6.05
CA GLY A 840 -46.72 -3.03 -6.98
C GLY A 840 -48.11 -2.74 -6.39
N THR A 841 -48.33 -3.00 -5.10
CA THR A 841 -49.65 -2.88 -4.46
C THR A 841 -50.02 -1.46 -3.99
N ASP A 842 -49.04 -0.57 -3.83
CA ASP A 842 -49.26 0.80 -3.32
C ASP A 842 -48.13 1.75 -3.77
N GLY A 843 -48.30 3.05 -3.55
CA GLY A 843 -47.26 4.07 -3.75
C GLY A 843 -46.64 4.09 -5.15
N ILE A 844 -45.31 4.24 -5.21
CA ILE A 844 -44.56 4.41 -6.47
C ILE A 844 -44.67 3.16 -7.34
N GLY A 845 -44.53 1.95 -6.78
CA GLY A 845 -44.60 0.70 -7.54
C GLY A 845 -45.94 0.51 -8.24
N LYS A 846 -47.06 0.83 -7.56
CA LYS A 846 -48.39 0.81 -8.19
C LYS A 846 -48.47 1.85 -9.32
N ALA A 847 -48.14 3.10 -9.05
CA ALA A 847 -48.20 4.16 -10.06
C ALA A 847 -47.32 3.88 -11.30
N TYR A 848 -46.11 3.34 -11.09
CA TYR A 848 -45.21 2.94 -12.16
C TYR A 848 -45.81 1.82 -13.02
N THR A 849 -46.47 0.85 -12.38
CA THR A 849 -47.17 -0.25 -13.08
C THR A 849 -48.31 0.27 -13.95
N PHE A 850 -49.15 1.15 -13.41
CA PHE A 850 -50.26 1.75 -14.15
C PHE A 850 -49.78 2.61 -15.31
N GLU A 851 -48.68 3.34 -15.13
CA GLU A 851 -48.09 4.13 -16.21
C GLU A 851 -47.54 3.26 -17.34
N LEU A 852 -46.89 2.14 -17.01
CA LEU A 852 -46.47 1.13 -17.98
C LEU A 852 -47.66 0.49 -18.72
N ALA A 853 -48.76 0.21 -18.02
CA ALA A 853 -50.00 -0.30 -18.62
C ALA A 853 -50.64 0.73 -19.57
N ARG A 854 -50.71 2.00 -19.15
CA ARG A 854 -51.18 3.12 -19.98
C ARG A 854 -50.37 3.26 -21.28
N ARG A 855 -49.08 2.93 -21.24
CA ARG A 855 -48.17 2.97 -22.40
C ARG A 855 -48.15 1.71 -23.26
N GLY A 856 -49.07 0.77 -23.03
CA GLY A 856 -49.33 -0.34 -23.94
C GLY A 856 -48.80 -1.71 -23.50
N LEU A 857 -48.12 -1.81 -22.35
CA LEU A 857 -47.76 -3.11 -21.78
C LEU A 857 -49.00 -3.81 -21.23
N ARG A 858 -49.07 -5.14 -21.37
CA ARG A 858 -50.28 -5.91 -21.04
C ARG A 858 -50.02 -7.11 -20.13
N LYS A 859 -48.80 -7.61 -19.97
CA LYS A 859 -48.50 -8.74 -19.09
C LYS A 859 -47.75 -8.29 -17.83
N PHE A 860 -48.34 -8.51 -16.67
CA PHE A 860 -47.78 -8.07 -15.38
C PHE A 860 -47.71 -9.22 -14.38
N MET A 861 -46.61 -9.33 -13.64
CA MET A 861 -46.53 -10.17 -12.44
C MET A 861 -46.32 -9.25 -11.23
N LEU A 862 -47.28 -9.25 -10.31
CA LEU A 862 -47.22 -8.45 -9.10
C LEU A 862 -46.75 -9.31 -7.93
N ILE A 863 -45.66 -8.88 -7.30
CA ILE A 863 -45.07 -9.56 -6.14
C ILE A 863 -45.27 -8.70 -4.89
N GLY A 864 -45.89 -9.28 -3.86
CA GLY A 864 -46.11 -8.62 -2.59
C GLY A 864 -46.61 -9.55 -1.50
N ARG A 865 -46.57 -9.09 -0.25
CA ARG A 865 -46.93 -9.92 0.91
C ARG A 865 -48.44 -10.02 1.23
N ASN A 866 -49.24 -9.08 0.72
CA ASN A 866 -50.68 -9.00 1.02
C ASN A 866 -51.52 -9.36 -0.21
N GLU A 867 -52.10 -10.56 -0.18
CA GLU A 867 -52.89 -11.13 -1.27
C GLU A 867 -54.12 -10.29 -1.62
N GLN A 868 -54.88 -9.80 -0.64
CA GLN A 868 -56.07 -8.96 -0.88
C GLN A 868 -55.73 -7.62 -1.57
N LYS A 869 -54.56 -7.04 -1.31
CA LYS A 869 -54.10 -5.84 -2.01
C LYS A 869 -53.64 -6.17 -3.44
N LEU A 870 -53.01 -7.32 -3.63
CA LEU A 870 -52.60 -7.80 -4.95
C LEU A 870 -53.82 -8.03 -5.85
N GLU A 871 -54.86 -8.71 -5.35
CA GLU A 871 -56.08 -8.99 -6.12
C GLU A 871 -56.80 -7.69 -6.52
N ARG A 872 -56.96 -6.75 -5.59
CA ARG A 872 -57.55 -5.44 -5.90
C ARG A 872 -56.80 -4.69 -7.00
N VAL A 873 -55.46 -4.66 -6.93
CA VAL A 873 -54.67 -3.97 -7.96
C VAL A 873 -54.74 -4.69 -9.30
N LYS A 874 -54.83 -6.02 -9.31
CA LYS A 874 -55.10 -6.80 -10.51
C LYS A 874 -56.45 -6.44 -11.14
N GLU A 875 -57.53 -6.43 -10.36
CA GLU A 875 -58.86 -6.03 -10.83
C GLU A 875 -58.86 -4.60 -11.40
N GLU A 876 -58.18 -3.67 -10.73
CA GLU A 876 -58.04 -2.30 -11.23
C GLU A 876 -57.26 -2.24 -12.57
N ILE A 877 -56.16 -2.97 -12.71
CA ILE A 877 -55.39 -3.00 -13.98
C ILE A 877 -56.20 -3.65 -15.11
N GLU A 878 -56.86 -4.77 -14.84
CA GLU A 878 -57.64 -5.52 -15.84
C GLU A 878 -58.89 -4.74 -16.27
N SER A 879 -59.47 -3.93 -15.38
CA SER A 879 -60.61 -3.05 -15.69
C SER A 879 -60.22 -1.77 -16.42
N GLU A 880 -59.16 -1.06 -16.00
CA GLU A 880 -58.72 0.19 -16.64
C GLU A 880 -58.03 -0.07 -17.98
N PHE A 881 -57.38 -1.23 -18.14
CA PHE A 881 -56.61 -1.58 -19.34
C PHE A 881 -57.04 -2.94 -19.92
N PRO A 882 -58.12 -2.97 -20.74
CA PRO A 882 -58.61 -4.19 -21.36
C PRO A 882 -57.53 -4.96 -22.13
N GLY A 883 -57.55 -6.29 -22.00
CA GLY A 883 -56.57 -7.19 -22.59
C GLY A 883 -55.27 -7.34 -21.79
N SER A 884 -55.21 -6.79 -20.57
CA SER A 884 -54.11 -7.06 -19.64
C SER A 884 -54.27 -8.43 -18.97
N SER A 885 -53.14 -9.07 -18.67
CA SER A 885 -53.06 -10.34 -17.93
C SER A 885 -52.13 -10.13 -16.74
N VAL A 886 -52.68 -10.32 -15.54
CA VAL A 886 -51.96 -10.08 -14.29
C VAL A 886 -51.80 -11.38 -13.50
N LEU A 887 -50.55 -11.79 -13.25
CA LEU A 887 -50.20 -12.88 -12.33
C LEU A 887 -49.89 -12.31 -10.95
N LEU A 888 -50.32 -13.02 -9.92
CA LEU A 888 -50.05 -12.65 -8.54
C LEU A 888 -49.08 -13.65 -7.92
N PHE A 889 -48.09 -13.14 -7.19
CA PHE A 889 -47.19 -13.98 -6.41
C PHE A 889 -47.03 -13.42 -5.01
N GLN A 890 -47.59 -14.15 -4.04
CA GLN A 890 -47.46 -13.80 -2.64
C GLN A 890 -46.07 -14.18 -2.12
N PHE A 891 -45.30 -13.16 -1.75
CA PHE A 891 -43.93 -13.32 -1.27
C PHE A 891 -43.54 -12.18 -0.32
N ASP A 892 -42.92 -12.51 0.80
CA ASP A 892 -42.32 -11.53 1.72
C ASP A 892 -40.81 -11.48 1.53
N PHE A 893 -40.30 -10.30 1.17
CA PHE A 893 -38.87 -10.09 0.96
C PHE A 893 -38.05 -10.06 2.25
N PHE A 894 -38.69 -10.08 3.42
CA PHE A 894 -37.99 -10.34 4.68
C PHE A 894 -37.42 -11.77 4.73
N ASP A 895 -38.14 -12.73 4.14
CA ASP A 895 -37.80 -14.16 4.14
C ASP A 895 -36.83 -14.53 3.01
N ALA A 896 -36.61 -13.63 2.04
CA ALA A 896 -35.67 -13.83 0.93
C ALA A 896 -34.21 -14.09 1.35
N VAL A 897 -33.87 -13.88 2.62
CA VAL A 897 -32.55 -14.25 3.19
C VAL A 897 -32.41 -15.77 3.31
N ASN A 898 -33.51 -16.51 3.39
CA ASN A 898 -33.52 -17.97 3.42
C ASN A 898 -33.36 -18.53 2.00
N VAL A 899 -32.50 -19.55 1.86
CA VAL A 899 -32.19 -20.17 0.57
C VAL A 899 -33.45 -20.76 -0.09
N GLU A 900 -34.30 -21.44 0.69
CA GLU A 900 -35.52 -22.09 0.17
C GLU A 900 -36.52 -21.07 -0.42
N ASP A 901 -36.68 -19.91 0.24
CA ASP A 901 -37.56 -18.83 -0.21
C ASP A 901 -36.98 -18.11 -1.42
N ALA A 902 -35.66 -17.87 -1.44
CA ALA A 902 -34.96 -17.33 -2.61
C ALA A 902 -35.07 -18.29 -3.82
N ASP A 903 -34.98 -19.60 -3.61
CA ASP A 903 -35.15 -20.61 -4.66
C ASP A 903 -36.60 -20.71 -5.13
N ARG A 904 -37.58 -20.54 -4.24
CA ARG A 904 -39.00 -20.42 -4.63
C ARG A 904 -39.22 -19.20 -5.52
N LEU A 905 -38.67 -18.04 -5.16
CA LEU A 905 -38.71 -16.82 -5.97
C LEU A 905 -38.08 -17.06 -7.36
N ARG A 906 -36.87 -17.64 -7.42
CA ARG A 906 -36.19 -17.96 -8.68
C ARG A 906 -36.99 -18.92 -9.56
N ARG A 907 -37.59 -19.97 -8.98
CA ARG A 907 -38.40 -20.95 -9.72
C ARG A 907 -39.65 -20.35 -10.33
N GLU A 908 -40.35 -19.47 -9.62
CA GLU A 908 -41.54 -18.80 -10.17
C GLU A 908 -41.17 -17.81 -11.28
N LEU A 909 -40.09 -17.04 -11.09
CA LEU A 909 -39.61 -16.10 -12.11
C LEU A 909 -39.10 -16.80 -13.38
N ALA A 910 -38.48 -17.98 -13.25
CA ALA A 910 -37.96 -18.75 -14.38
C ALA A 910 -39.04 -19.25 -15.36
N LYS A 911 -40.32 -19.23 -14.96
CA LYS A 911 -41.46 -19.59 -15.83
C LYS A 911 -41.82 -18.48 -16.81
N LEU A 912 -41.24 -17.28 -16.65
CA LEU A 912 -41.65 -16.08 -17.37
C LEU A 912 -40.54 -15.60 -18.31
N ASP A 913 -40.96 -15.14 -19.49
CA ASP A 913 -40.12 -14.31 -20.35
C ASP A 913 -40.19 -12.85 -19.86
N ILE A 914 -39.19 -12.41 -19.09
CA ILE A 914 -39.16 -11.11 -18.42
C ILE A 914 -38.50 -10.06 -19.30
N GLY A 915 -39.28 -9.06 -19.74
CA GLY A 915 -38.77 -7.91 -20.50
C GLY A 915 -38.47 -6.68 -19.64
N ILE A 916 -39.26 -6.47 -18.59
CA ILE A 916 -39.08 -5.35 -17.65
C ILE A 916 -39.23 -5.88 -16.22
N ALA A 917 -38.32 -5.48 -15.35
CA ALA A 917 -38.41 -5.77 -13.91
C ALA A 917 -38.35 -4.45 -13.13
N VAL A 918 -39.22 -4.29 -12.13
CA VAL A 918 -39.27 -3.09 -11.28
C VAL A 918 -39.15 -3.52 -9.82
N ASN A 919 -37.99 -3.22 -9.23
CA ASN A 919 -37.72 -3.43 -7.82
C ASN A 919 -38.19 -2.22 -7.00
N SER A 920 -39.44 -2.25 -6.54
CA SER A 920 -40.06 -1.20 -5.71
C SER A 920 -40.37 -1.70 -4.29
N VAL A 921 -39.85 -2.85 -3.88
CA VAL A 921 -40.00 -3.31 -2.50
C VAL A 921 -39.20 -2.42 -1.54
N GLY A 922 -39.82 -2.09 -0.42
CA GLY A 922 -39.13 -1.45 0.67
C GLY A 922 -40.01 -1.25 1.91
N VAL A 923 -39.35 -1.18 3.05
CA VAL A 923 -39.93 -0.78 4.33
C VAL A 923 -39.30 0.54 4.77
N GLY A 924 -40.14 1.45 5.27
CA GLY A 924 -39.70 2.69 5.92
C GLY A 924 -39.64 2.51 7.43
N ARG A 925 -39.13 3.51 8.14
CA ARG A 925 -39.29 3.56 9.60
C ARG A 925 -40.62 4.20 10.00
N GLU A 926 -41.22 3.68 11.06
CA GLU A 926 -42.37 4.31 11.73
C GLU A 926 -41.96 5.53 12.58
N LEU A 927 -40.73 5.54 13.10
CA LEU A 927 -40.15 6.61 13.90
C LEU A 927 -38.75 7.00 13.38
N MET A 928 -38.39 8.28 13.50
CA MET A 928 -36.99 8.70 13.33
C MET A 928 -36.27 8.51 14.66
N GLU A 929 -35.31 7.59 14.72
CA GLU A 929 -34.68 7.14 15.96
C GLU A 929 -33.20 6.83 15.73
N ARG A 930 -32.40 6.80 16.79
CA ARG A 930 -30.97 6.51 16.65
C ARG A 930 -30.78 5.03 16.30
N PHE A 931 -29.73 4.75 15.53
CA PHE A 931 -29.34 3.38 15.24
C PHE A 931 -29.08 2.61 16.54
N GLY A 932 -29.61 1.40 16.64
CA GLY A 932 -29.52 0.58 17.84
C GLY A 932 -30.61 0.81 18.89
N GLU A 933 -31.43 1.87 18.79
CA GLU A 933 -32.59 2.06 19.70
C GLU A 933 -33.70 1.05 19.42
N ARG A 934 -33.83 0.60 18.16
CA ARG A 934 -34.71 -0.52 17.75
C ARG A 934 -33.97 -1.46 16.79
N PRO A 935 -33.12 -2.36 17.31
CA PRO A 935 -32.33 -3.26 16.48
C PRO A 935 -33.17 -4.13 15.54
N GLU A 936 -34.39 -4.51 15.92
CA GLU A 936 -35.28 -5.29 15.05
C GLU A 936 -35.77 -4.51 13.83
N ALA A 937 -36.10 -3.22 14.00
CA ALA A 937 -36.45 -2.35 12.89
C ALA A 937 -35.23 -2.10 11.98
N ASP A 938 -34.02 -1.98 12.57
CA ASP A 938 -32.77 -1.86 11.83
C ASP A 938 -32.49 -3.11 10.98
N ARG A 939 -32.66 -4.31 11.55
CA ARG A 939 -32.51 -5.59 10.84
C ARG A 939 -33.55 -5.72 9.73
N GLN A 940 -34.80 -5.34 9.98
CA GLN A 940 -35.86 -5.38 8.98
C GLN A 940 -35.54 -4.51 7.76
N LEU A 941 -34.99 -3.32 7.99
CA LEU A 941 -34.52 -2.44 6.93
C LEU A 941 -33.42 -3.08 6.07
N PHE A 942 -32.41 -3.70 6.69
CA PHE A 942 -31.35 -4.39 5.94
C PHE A 942 -31.87 -5.62 5.20
N ARG A 943 -32.70 -6.44 5.85
CA ARG A 943 -33.25 -7.65 5.23
C ARG A 943 -34.10 -7.35 4.02
N VAL A 944 -34.98 -6.36 4.08
CA VAL A 944 -35.88 -6.05 2.96
C VAL A 944 -35.23 -5.11 1.94
N ASN A 945 -34.71 -3.95 2.39
CA ASN A 945 -34.29 -2.90 1.46
C ASN A 945 -32.90 -3.13 0.85
N ALA A 946 -32.08 -3.99 1.45
CA ALA A 946 -30.76 -4.35 0.92
C ALA A 946 -30.75 -5.80 0.42
N ILE A 947 -30.83 -6.80 1.32
CA ILE A 947 -30.63 -8.20 0.94
C ILE A 947 -31.76 -8.73 0.06
N GLY A 948 -33.01 -8.60 0.48
CA GLY A 948 -34.17 -9.08 -0.30
C GLY A 948 -34.30 -8.35 -1.64
N ALA A 949 -34.02 -7.05 -1.67
CA ALA A 949 -33.92 -6.28 -2.90
C ALA A 949 -32.79 -6.81 -3.83
N ALA A 950 -31.63 -7.17 -3.29
CA ALA A 950 -30.52 -7.75 -4.05
C ALA A 950 -30.81 -9.17 -4.54
N GLU A 951 -31.50 -9.99 -3.74
CA GLU A 951 -31.93 -11.32 -4.16
C GLU A 951 -32.91 -11.26 -5.33
N PHE A 952 -33.84 -10.31 -5.32
CA PHE A 952 -34.69 -10.06 -6.48
C PHE A 952 -33.88 -9.70 -7.73
N ILE A 953 -32.94 -8.76 -7.60
CA ILE A 953 -32.05 -8.34 -8.70
C ILE A 953 -31.25 -9.53 -9.23
N SER A 954 -30.65 -10.32 -8.33
CA SER A 954 -29.88 -11.53 -8.66
C SER A 954 -30.74 -12.60 -9.35
N ALA A 955 -32.02 -12.70 -9.00
CA ALA A 955 -32.94 -13.65 -9.60
C ALA A 955 -33.37 -13.25 -11.02
N VAL A 956 -33.62 -11.96 -11.28
CA VAL A 956 -34.14 -11.49 -12.58
C VAL A 956 -33.06 -11.27 -13.63
N LEU A 957 -31.88 -10.78 -13.26
CA LEU A 957 -30.84 -10.39 -14.23
C LEU A 957 -30.43 -11.52 -15.19
N PRO A 958 -30.09 -12.74 -14.73
CA PRO A 958 -29.73 -13.84 -15.64
C PRO A 958 -30.89 -14.29 -16.53
N LEU A 959 -32.14 -14.19 -16.04
CA LEU A 959 -33.32 -14.56 -16.81
C LEU A 959 -33.58 -13.55 -17.92
N MET A 960 -33.49 -12.26 -17.61
CA MET A 960 -33.67 -11.18 -18.58
C MET A 960 -32.63 -11.24 -19.70
N GLU A 961 -31.36 -11.51 -19.36
CA GLU A 961 -30.29 -11.67 -20.35
C GLU A 961 -30.56 -12.85 -21.30
N ARG A 962 -30.92 -14.02 -20.76
CA ARG A 962 -31.28 -15.22 -21.54
C ARG A 962 -32.46 -14.97 -22.48
N CYS A 963 -33.41 -14.14 -22.07
CA CYS A 963 -34.59 -13.82 -22.87
C CYS A 963 -34.36 -12.65 -23.86
N GLY A 964 -33.11 -12.30 -24.17
CA GLY A 964 -32.78 -11.30 -25.19
C GLY A 964 -32.70 -9.87 -24.67
N GLY A 965 -32.52 -9.68 -23.36
CA GLY A 965 -32.32 -8.38 -22.75
C GLY A 965 -33.60 -7.70 -22.26
N GLY A 966 -33.45 -6.51 -21.67
CA GLY A 966 -34.57 -5.77 -21.08
C GLY A 966 -34.17 -4.58 -20.20
N HIS A 967 -35.13 -4.10 -19.40
CA HIS A 967 -34.92 -2.99 -18.46
C HIS A 967 -35.23 -3.38 -17.02
N LEU A 968 -34.24 -3.28 -16.13
CA LEU A 968 -34.41 -3.42 -14.68
C LEU A 968 -34.43 -2.04 -14.04
N VAL A 969 -35.51 -1.68 -13.35
CA VAL A 969 -35.66 -0.43 -12.62
C VAL A 969 -35.57 -0.71 -11.12
N VAL A 970 -34.69 -0.02 -10.41
CA VAL A 970 -34.46 -0.21 -8.98
C VAL A 970 -34.76 1.07 -8.21
N LEU A 971 -35.66 1.00 -7.23
CA LEU A 971 -35.98 2.14 -6.36
C LEU A 971 -35.05 2.22 -5.15
N SER A 972 -34.11 3.15 -5.23
CA SER A 972 -33.29 3.59 -4.10
C SER A 972 -33.94 4.79 -3.36
N SER A 973 -33.16 5.78 -2.96
CA SER A 973 -33.59 7.04 -2.35
C SER A 973 -32.46 8.08 -2.41
N SER A 974 -32.82 9.36 -2.45
CA SER A 974 -31.86 10.46 -2.26
C SER A 974 -31.12 10.38 -0.91
N GLN A 975 -31.71 9.72 0.08
CA GLN A 975 -31.09 9.46 1.38
C GLN A 975 -29.97 8.41 1.35
N GLY A 976 -29.76 7.74 0.22
CA GLY A 976 -28.64 6.83 -0.03
C GLY A 976 -27.36 7.54 -0.50
N PHE A 977 -27.39 8.86 -0.79
CA PHE A 977 -26.18 9.57 -1.26
C PHE A 977 -25.23 9.98 -0.15
N ARG A 978 -25.73 10.20 1.08
CA ARG A 978 -24.97 10.70 2.22
C ARG A 978 -25.54 10.14 3.52
N PRO A 979 -24.72 9.98 4.58
CA PRO A 979 -25.19 9.49 5.87
C PRO A 979 -26.12 10.51 6.52
N ILE A 980 -27.36 10.10 6.83
CA ILE A 980 -28.36 10.94 7.49
C ILE A 980 -28.63 10.40 8.90
N PRO A 981 -28.35 11.18 9.96
CA PRO A 981 -28.67 10.79 11.32
C PRO A 981 -30.17 10.53 11.51
N LEU A 982 -30.50 9.62 12.42
CA LEU A 982 -31.86 9.09 12.68
C LEU A 982 -32.45 8.20 11.57
N LEU A 983 -31.76 8.05 10.43
CA LEU A 983 -32.15 7.18 9.32
C LEU A 983 -31.00 6.27 8.87
N ALA A 984 -30.02 6.02 9.76
CA ALA A 984 -28.76 5.35 9.42
C ALA A 984 -28.94 4.01 8.68
N ALA A 985 -29.74 3.07 9.22
CA ALA A 985 -29.98 1.78 8.57
C ALA A 985 -30.70 1.91 7.22
N TYR A 986 -31.64 2.86 7.10
CA TYR A 986 -32.36 3.12 5.85
C TYR A 986 -31.42 3.73 4.78
N SER A 987 -30.67 4.77 5.14
CA SER A 987 -29.64 5.37 4.29
C SER A 987 -28.62 4.33 3.83
N ALA A 988 -28.11 3.51 4.74
CA ALA A 988 -27.14 2.46 4.41
C ALA A 988 -27.71 1.42 3.43
N ALA A 989 -28.93 0.95 3.65
CA ALA A 989 -29.58 -0.01 2.75
C ALA A 989 -29.85 0.59 1.35
N LYS A 990 -30.24 1.87 1.28
CA LYS A 990 -30.43 2.57 0.00
C LYS A 990 -29.11 2.89 -0.70
N SER A 991 -28.04 3.21 0.03
CA SER A 991 -26.68 3.29 -0.55
C SER A 991 -26.26 1.94 -1.14
N PHE A 992 -26.46 0.84 -0.41
CA PHE A 992 -26.13 -0.51 -0.85
C PHE A 992 -26.79 -0.84 -2.20
N ILE A 993 -28.10 -0.61 -2.34
CA ILE A 993 -28.82 -0.96 -3.56
C ILE A 993 -28.45 -0.03 -4.74
N SER A 994 -28.13 1.23 -4.49
CA SER A 994 -27.66 2.16 -5.52
C SER A 994 -26.31 1.73 -6.10
N PHE A 995 -25.33 1.39 -5.24
CA PHE A 995 -24.04 0.90 -5.68
C PHE A 995 -24.16 -0.44 -6.41
N LEU A 996 -24.99 -1.36 -5.91
CA LEU A 996 -25.24 -2.64 -6.57
C LEU A 996 -25.84 -2.46 -7.97
N SER A 997 -26.81 -1.56 -8.11
CA SER A 997 -27.46 -1.29 -9.41
C SER A 997 -26.49 -0.70 -10.42
N GLU A 998 -25.61 0.20 -9.99
CA GLU A 998 -24.60 0.82 -10.85
C GLU A 998 -23.52 -0.16 -11.30
N ALA A 999 -23.14 -1.11 -10.43
CA ALA A 999 -22.25 -2.20 -10.80
C ALA A 999 -22.94 -3.16 -11.79
N ALA A 1000 -24.17 -3.58 -11.49
CA ALA A 1000 -24.93 -4.51 -12.32
C ALA A 1000 -25.19 -3.97 -13.74
N ASP A 1001 -25.45 -2.67 -13.92
CA ASP A 1001 -25.62 -2.07 -15.27
C ASP A 1001 -24.38 -2.24 -16.17
N ARG A 1002 -23.18 -2.32 -15.58
CA ARG A 1002 -21.92 -2.51 -16.31
C ARG A 1002 -21.57 -3.98 -16.53
N GLU A 1003 -22.20 -4.89 -15.79
CA GLU A 1003 -21.95 -6.32 -15.89
C GLU A 1003 -22.80 -7.01 -16.97
N TYR A 1004 -23.98 -6.46 -17.30
CA TYR A 1004 -24.92 -7.05 -18.26
C TYR A 1004 -25.02 -6.25 -19.55
N ALA A 1005 -24.56 -6.81 -20.67
CA ALA A 1005 -24.48 -6.10 -21.95
C ALA A 1005 -25.86 -5.74 -22.54
N ASN A 1006 -26.83 -6.65 -22.42
CA ASN A 1006 -28.16 -6.52 -23.05
C ASN A 1006 -29.27 -6.15 -22.05
N VAL A 1007 -28.96 -5.95 -20.78
CA VAL A 1007 -29.92 -5.53 -19.75
C VAL A 1007 -29.52 -4.18 -19.20
N SER A 1008 -30.37 -3.17 -19.39
CA SER A 1008 -30.17 -1.87 -18.77
C SER A 1008 -30.70 -1.88 -17.34
N VAL A 1009 -29.84 -1.55 -16.39
CA VAL A 1009 -30.21 -1.36 -14.98
C VAL A 1009 -30.28 0.13 -14.66
N GLN A 1010 -31.48 0.61 -14.33
CA GLN A 1010 -31.74 1.99 -13.97
C GLN A 1010 -32.00 2.11 -12.46
N CYS A 1011 -31.22 2.92 -11.76
CA CYS A 1011 -31.41 3.25 -10.35
C CYS A 1011 -32.14 4.60 -10.18
N LEU A 1012 -33.36 4.56 -9.67
CA LEU A 1012 -34.15 5.74 -9.32
C LEU A 1012 -33.91 6.13 -7.86
N CYS A 1013 -33.53 7.39 -7.59
CA CYS A 1013 -33.20 7.90 -6.27
C CYS A 1013 -34.19 9.01 -5.83
N PRO A 1014 -35.47 8.66 -5.59
CA PRO A 1014 -36.49 9.64 -5.25
C PRO A 1014 -36.17 10.40 -3.97
N ALA A 1015 -36.58 11.67 -3.94
CA ALA A 1015 -36.70 12.46 -2.72
C ALA A 1015 -38.10 12.29 -2.11
N LEU A 1016 -38.82 13.39 -1.83
CA LEU A 1016 -40.11 13.30 -1.15
C LEU A 1016 -41.24 13.00 -2.15
N VAL A 1017 -41.79 11.79 -2.07
CA VAL A 1017 -43.01 11.38 -2.78
C VAL A 1017 -44.14 11.18 -1.79
N ALA A 1018 -45.32 11.73 -2.07
CA ALA A 1018 -46.50 11.62 -1.23
C ALA A 1018 -47.09 10.19 -1.28
N THR A 1019 -46.60 9.31 -0.40
CA THR A 1019 -47.09 7.93 -0.26
C THR A 1019 -47.57 7.69 1.17
N LYS A 1020 -48.31 6.61 1.41
CA LYS A 1020 -48.73 6.21 2.76
C LYS A 1020 -47.56 5.96 3.71
N MET A 1021 -46.36 5.68 3.18
CA MET A 1021 -45.13 5.45 3.95
C MET A 1021 -44.51 6.75 4.48
N THR A 1022 -44.75 7.90 3.84
CA THR A 1022 -44.01 9.15 4.12
C THR A 1022 -44.83 10.23 4.84
N TYR A 1023 -46.14 10.03 5.03
CA TYR A 1023 -47.06 10.92 5.78
C TYR A 1023 -47.09 12.40 5.34
N TYR A 1024 -46.65 12.74 4.13
CA TYR A 1024 -46.71 14.10 3.59
C TYR A 1024 -48.03 14.36 2.85
N LYS A 1025 -48.62 15.56 3.05
CA LYS A 1025 -49.75 16.06 2.24
C LYS A 1025 -49.21 16.74 0.98
N THR A 1026 -49.94 16.62 -0.13
CA THR A 1026 -49.65 17.34 -1.38
C THR A 1026 -49.78 18.85 -1.18
N GLY A 1027 -48.94 19.66 -1.85
CA GLY A 1027 -49.02 21.13 -1.80
C GLY A 1027 -47.70 21.91 -1.65
N SER A 1028 -46.52 21.27 -1.67
CA SER A 1028 -45.21 21.96 -1.64
C SER A 1028 -44.39 21.66 -2.89
N LEU A 1029 -43.54 22.61 -3.32
CA LEU A 1029 -42.78 22.57 -4.59
C LEU A 1029 -41.97 21.28 -4.82
N PHE A 1030 -41.47 20.64 -3.75
CA PHE A 1030 -40.60 19.46 -3.82
C PHE A 1030 -41.26 18.13 -3.41
N VAL A 1031 -42.57 18.14 -3.14
CA VAL A 1031 -43.34 16.92 -2.84
C VAL A 1031 -44.20 16.57 -4.05
N VAL A 1032 -43.89 15.45 -4.69
CA VAL A 1032 -44.52 15.00 -5.94
C VAL A 1032 -45.48 13.83 -5.65
N THR A 1033 -46.57 13.70 -6.41
CA THR A 1033 -47.47 12.53 -6.28
C THR A 1033 -46.83 11.28 -6.91
N PRO A 1034 -47.21 10.07 -6.49
CA PRO A 1034 -46.70 8.84 -7.10
C PRO A 1034 -46.96 8.77 -8.61
N GLU A 1035 -48.10 9.27 -9.08
CA GLU A 1035 -48.50 9.27 -10.50
C GLU A 1035 -47.66 10.24 -11.32
N GLN A 1036 -47.45 11.47 -10.82
CA GLN A 1036 -46.56 12.44 -11.44
C GLN A 1036 -45.12 11.94 -11.50
N PHE A 1037 -44.64 11.33 -10.41
CA PHE A 1037 -43.32 10.72 -10.34
C PHE A 1037 -43.17 9.59 -11.37
N ALA A 1038 -44.13 8.66 -11.42
CA ALA A 1038 -44.12 7.54 -12.36
C ALA A 1038 -44.13 8.00 -13.82
N HIS A 1039 -44.97 8.98 -14.16
CA HIS A 1039 -45.04 9.54 -15.51
C HIS A 1039 -43.69 10.09 -15.99
N GLU A 1040 -43.01 10.89 -15.17
CA GLU A 1040 -41.69 11.42 -15.50
C GLU A 1040 -40.60 10.35 -15.46
N ALA A 1041 -40.64 9.44 -14.50
CA ALA A 1041 -39.62 8.40 -14.35
C ALA A 1041 -39.62 7.44 -15.55
N VAL A 1042 -40.80 7.02 -16.04
CA VAL A 1042 -40.92 6.14 -17.20
C VAL A 1042 -40.38 6.81 -18.48
N ASN A 1043 -40.48 8.14 -18.62
CA ASN A 1043 -39.88 8.87 -19.76
C ASN A 1043 -38.35 8.75 -19.81
N THR A 1044 -37.71 8.51 -18.66
CA THR A 1044 -36.25 8.38 -18.56
C THR A 1044 -35.73 6.96 -18.79
N LEU A 1045 -36.63 5.98 -18.88
CA LEU A 1045 -36.29 4.56 -18.97
C LEU A 1045 -35.48 4.29 -20.24
N GLY A 1046 -34.24 3.82 -20.08
CA GLY A 1046 -33.32 3.58 -21.19
C GLY A 1046 -32.52 4.81 -21.67
N LEU A 1047 -32.84 6.00 -21.18
CA LEU A 1047 -32.11 7.25 -21.49
C LEU A 1047 -30.97 7.53 -20.49
N ILE A 1048 -31.24 7.31 -19.20
CA ILE A 1048 -30.28 7.58 -18.12
C ILE A 1048 -30.30 6.44 -17.10
N ARG A 1049 -29.11 6.05 -16.62
CA ARG A 1049 -28.94 4.91 -15.70
C ARG A 1049 -29.15 5.27 -14.23
N MET A 1050 -28.86 6.51 -13.84
CA MET A 1050 -29.08 6.98 -12.47
C MET A 1050 -29.74 8.35 -12.47
N THR A 1051 -30.90 8.46 -11.83
CA THR A 1051 -31.64 9.72 -11.73
C THR A 1051 -32.53 9.73 -10.50
N SER A 1052 -32.97 10.91 -10.06
CA SER A 1052 -33.95 11.04 -8.99
C SER A 1052 -35.36 10.61 -9.40
N GLY A 1053 -35.66 10.57 -10.71
CA GLY A 1053 -36.93 10.08 -11.27
C GLY A 1053 -37.90 11.18 -11.70
N CYS A 1054 -37.74 12.41 -11.21
CA CYS A 1054 -38.51 13.56 -11.69
C CYS A 1054 -37.69 14.86 -11.62
N PHE A 1055 -38.08 15.85 -12.41
CA PHE A 1055 -37.37 17.13 -12.52
C PHE A 1055 -37.28 17.86 -11.17
N ASN A 1056 -38.36 17.88 -10.39
CA ASN A 1056 -38.38 18.59 -9.10
C ASN A 1056 -37.37 18.00 -8.11
N HIS A 1057 -37.18 16.67 -8.14
CA HIS A 1057 -36.20 16.02 -7.27
C HIS A 1057 -34.77 16.24 -7.77
N GLU A 1058 -34.52 16.32 -9.08
CA GLU A 1058 -33.20 16.71 -9.60
C GLU A 1058 -32.80 18.12 -9.13
N ILE A 1059 -33.73 19.07 -9.21
CA ILE A 1059 -33.50 20.43 -8.68
C ILE A 1059 -33.18 20.39 -7.20
N GLN A 1060 -33.90 19.59 -6.41
CA GLN A 1060 -33.62 19.40 -4.99
C GLN A 1060 -32.22 18.81 -4.75
N MET A 1061 -31.74 17.94 -5.64
CA MET A 1061 -30.42 17.32 -5.55
C MET A 1061 -29.27 18.25 -5.97
N LEU A 1062 -29.52 19.37 -6.66
CA LEU A 1062 -28.45 20.31 -7.05
C LEU A 1062 -27.66 20.86 -5.85
N MET A 1063 -28.32 21.02 -4.70
CA MET A 1063 -27.69 21.49 -3.46
C MET A 1063 -26.50 20.62 -3.03
N ARG A 1064 -26.46 19.33 -3.42
CA ARG A 1064 -25.34 18.43 -3.12
C ARG A 1064 -24.05 18.81 -3.86
N HIS A 1065 -24.19 19.43 -5.04
CA HIS A 1065 -23.09 19.85 -5.88
C HIS A 1065 -22.61 21.23 -5.45
N LEU A 1066 -23.53 22.13 -5.12
CA LEU A 1066 -23.25 23.50 -4.74
C LEU A 1066 -22.59 23.63 -3.35
N VAL A 1067 -23.14 22.94 -2.35
CA VAL A 1067 -22.70 23.09 -0.96
C VAL A 1067 -21.81 21.91 -0.55
N PRO A 1068 -20.58 22.13 -0.04
CA PRO A 1068 -19.74 21.05 0.47
C PRO A 1068 -20.42 20.29 1.61
N TRP A 1069 -20.26 18.95 1.64
CA TRP A 1069 -20.88 18.10 2.66
C TRP A 1069 -20.53 18.50 4.09
N ALA A 1070 -19.31 19.01 4.31
CA ALA A 1070 -18.85 19.51 5.60
C ALA A 1070 -19.77 20.59 6.18
N PHE A 1071 -20.36 21.45 5.33
CA PHE A 1071 -21.33 22.48 5.73
C PHE A 1071 -22.77 21.99 5.61
N LEU A 1072 -23.10 21.28 4.53
CA LEU A 1072 -24.45 20.81 4.26
C LEU A 1072 -24.99 19.94 5.40
N LYS A 1073 -24.14 19.11 6.03
CA LYS A 1073 -24.53 18.29 7.18
C LYS A 1073 -25.06 19.13 8.35
N HIS A 1074 -24.51 20.31 8.61
CA HIS A 1074 -24.98 21.17 9.70
C HIS A 1074 -26.28 21.90 9.35
N LEU A 1075 -26.47 22.24 8.08
CA LEU A 1075 -27.69 22.90 7.60
C LEU A 1075 -28.92 21.98 7.64
N ILE A 1076 -28.74 20.69 7.32
CA ILE A 1076 -29.86 19.74 7.24
C ILE A 1076 -30.25 19.15 8.60
N MET A 1077 -29.36 19.14 9.60
CA MET A 1077 -29.59 18.48 10.89
C MET A 1077 -30.77 19.05 11.70
N PRO A 1078 -30.96 20.38 11.80
CA PRO A 1078 -32.14 20.95 12.45
C PRO A 1078 -33.46 20.53 11.80
N ILE A 1079 -33.47 20.32 10.47
CA ILE A 1079 -34.65 19.86 9.72
C ILE A 1079 -35.02 18.45 10.17
N TYR A 1080 -34.06 17.53 10.24
CA TYR A 1080 -34.32 16.15 10.69
C TYR A 1080 -34.75 16.08 12.16
N TRP A 1081 -34.17 16.89 13.04
CA TRP A 1081 -34.61 16.97 14.44
C TRP A 1081 -36.04 17.52 14.58
N HIS A 1082 -36.40 18.51 13.75
CA HIS A 1082 -37.77 19.02 13.69
C HIS A 1082 -38.74 17.95 13.17
N GLN A 1083 -38.36 17.20 12.13
CA GLN A 1083 -39.17 16.10 11.59
C GLN A 1083 -39.36 14.99 12.63
N GLN A 1084 -38.32 14.62 13.38
CA GLN A 1084 -38.43 13.66 14.48
C GLN A 1084 -39.49 14.09 15.51
N LYS A 1085 -39.43 15.35 15.97
CA LYS A 1085 -40.44 15.90 16.91
C LYS A 1085 -41.84 15.90 16.33
N ARG A 1086 -41.99 16.18 15.04
CA ARG A 1086 -43.28 16.15 14.34
C ARG A 1086 -43.84 14.73 14.25
N VAL A 1087 -43.02 13.75 13.87
CA VAL A 1087 -43.41 12.34 13.79
C VAL A 1087 -43.83 11.81 15.17
N LEU A 1088 -43.07 12.14 16.22
CA LEU A 1088 -43.44 11.80 17.61
C LEU A 1088 -44.79 12.41 18.03
N ARG A 1089 -45.09 13.66 17.65
CA ARG A 1089 -46.39 14.30 17.94
C ARG A 1089 -47.55 13.66 17.16
N LEU A 1090 -47.33 13.27 15.91
CA LEU A 1090 -48.34 12.61 15.09
C LEU A 1090 -48.64 11.21 15.64
N ASN A 1091 -47.60 10.45 15.99
CA ASN A 1091 -47.73 9.10 16.56
C ASN A 1091 -48.27 9.13 18.01
N GLY A 1092 -47.96 10.18 18.79
CA GLY A 1092 -48.55 10.39 20.11
C GLY A 1092 -50.05 10.71 20.08
N LYS A 1093 -50.54 11.40 19.03
CA LYS A 1093 -51.97 11.68 18.82
C LYS A 1093 -52.75 10.46 18.31
N THR A 1094 -52.12 9.56 17.56
CA THR A 1094 -52.75 8.28 17.16
C THR A 1094 -52.78 7.27 18.31
N ALA A 1095 -51.76 7.24 19.19
CA ALA A 1095 -51.76 6.39 20.38
C ALA A 1095 -52.83 6.79 21.42
N SER A 1096 -53.15 8.09 21.55
CA SER A 1096 -54.25 8.56 22.41
C SER A 1096 -55.66 8.37 21.80
N GLY A 1097 -55.73 7.94 20.53
CA GLY A 1097 -57.00 7.81 19.78
C GLY A 1097 -57.45 6.37 19.52
N SER A 1098 -56.66 5.36 19.87
CA SER A 1098 -56.95 3.94 19.60
C SER A 1098 -56.83 3.03 20.83
N GLY A 1099 -57.36 3.47 21.97
CA GLY A 1099 -57.32 2.69 23.20
C GLY A 1099 -58.39 3.13 24.18
N ASN A 1100 -59.67 2.97 23.81
CA ASN A 1100 -60.76 3.08 24.77
C ASN A 1100 -61.66 1.83 24.66
N SER A 1101 -61.07 0.70 25.03
CA SER A 1101 -61.79 -0.49 25.48
C SER A 1101 -60.77 -1.51 25.97
N GLN A 1102 -60.82 -1.79 27.27
CA GLN A 1102 -60.16 -2.90 27.97
C GLN A 1102 -58.68 -2.70 28.34
N GLN A 1103 -58.45 -2.21 29.56
CA GLN A 1103 -57.64 -2.85 30.62
C GLN A 1103 -57.23 -1.79 31.67
N GLU A 1104 -58.18 -1.46 32.54
CA GLU A 1104 -57.84 -1.11 33.92
C GLU A 1104 -57.69 -2.42 34.68
N GLU A 1105 -56.50 -2.70 35.19
CA GLU A 1105 -56.24 -3.21 36.56
C GLU A 1105 -54.81 -3.75 36.66
N VAL A 1106 -54.25 -3.62 37.87
CA VAL A 1106 -53.05 -4.30 38.37
C VAL A 1106 -51.71 -3.64 38.01
N ASN A 1107 -51.32 -2.62 38.78
CA ASN A 1107 -50.21 -2.76 39.75
C ASN A 1107 -49.89 -1.43 40.45
N GLN A 1108 -50.41 -1.30 41.68
CA GLN A 1108 -49.80 -0.47 42.72
C GLN A 1108 -48.71 -1.28 43.43
N THR A 1109 -47.66 -0.56 43.83
CA THR A 1109 -46.83 -0.66 45.05
C THR A 1109 -45.33 -0.73 44.76
N ASN A 1110 -44.63 0.41 44.86
CA ASN A 1110 -43.71 0.65 45.98
C ASN A 1110 -43.11 2.07 45.93
N ASN A 1111 -43.35 2.81 47.02
CA ASN A 1111 -42.83 4.13 47.38
C ASN A 1111 -41.32 4.03 47.73
N SER A 1112 -40.43 4.84 47.11
CA SER A 1112 -39.91 6.15 47.55
C SER A 1112 -38.75 6.05 48.58
N PRO A 1113 -37.94 7.11 48.88
CA PRO A 1113 -37.77 8.40 48.20
C PRO A 1113 -36.28 8.84 48.00
N ARG A 1114 -36.08 9.85 47.13
CA ARG A 1114 -34.90 10.77 47.14
C ARG A 1114 -35.30 12.09 47.83
N PRO A 1115 -34.36 12.84 48.44
CA PRO A 1115 -34.37 14.31 48.48
C PRO A 1115 -33.39 14.86 47.41
N SER A 1116 -33.80 15.66 46.40
CA SER A 1116 -33.94 17.14 46.37
C SER A 1116 -32.72 17.89 46.95
N SER A 1117 -32.07 18.88 46.33
CA SER A 1117 -32.49 20.02 45.47
C SER A 1117 -31.23 20.69 44.90
N LYS A 1118 -31.12 20.98 43.59
CA LYS A 1118 -31.44 22.25 42.89
C LYS A 1118 -30.88 23.55 43.50
N ILE A 1119 -30.09 24.28 42.69
CA ILE A 1119 -30.14 25.75 42.56
C ILE A 1119 -29.92 26.12 41.07
N PRO A 1120 -30.85 26.88 40.46
CA PRO A 1120 -30.49 27.94 39.51
C PRO A 1120 -31.02 29.29 39.98
N THR A 1121 -30.33 30.35 39.58
CA THR A 1121 -30.47 31.73 40.06
C THR A 1121 -31.57 32.55 39.38
N VAL A 1122 -32.32 33.23 40.25
CA VAL A 1122 -32.74 34.66 40.21
C VAL A 1122 -33.68 35.11 39.08
N ALA A 1123 -34.93 35.43 39.48
CA ALA A 1123 -35.51 36.75 39.24
C ALA A 1123 -36.66 37.02 40.24
N THR A 1124 -36.75 38.29 40.61
CA THR A 1124 -37.40 38.99 41.73
C THR A 1124 -38.93 39.10 41.71
N GLY A 1125 -39.53 39.13 42.92
CA GLY A 1125 -40.79 39.80 43.32
C GLY A 1125 -42.09 39.10 42.89
N GLY A 1126 -42.88 38.48 43.79
CA GLY A 1126 -43.74 39.16 44.78
C GLY A 1126 -44.98 39.73 44.07
N VAL A 1127 -46.24 39.37 44.33
CA VAL A 1127 -46.94 39.18 45.60
C VAL A 1127 -48.31 38.51 45.34
N GLY A 1128 -48.75 37.68 46.29
CA GLY A 1128 -50.16 37.47 46.66
C GLY A 1128 -50.90 36.38 45.87
N GLY A 1129 -51.49 35.34 46.46
CA GLY A 1129 -51.79 35.08 47.87
C GLY A 1129 -53.07 34.24 47.94
N SER A 1130 -53.02 33.20 48.76
CA SER A 1130 -54.14 32.47 49.40
C SER A 1130 -55.25 31.94 48.47
N GLY A 1131 -55.37 30.63 48.30
CA GLY A 1131 -55.97 29.73 49.30
C GLY A 1131 -57.19 29.10 48.63
N GLN A 1132 -57.67 27.91 48.93
CA GLN A 1132 -57.46 27.01 50.04
C GLN A 1132 -58.17 25.69 49.63
N ILE A 1133 -57.54 24.56 49.95
CA ILE A 1133 -58.16 23.47 50.73
C ILE A 1133 -59.18 22.53 50.05
N ARG A 1134 -58.68 21.29 49.88
CA ARG A 1134 -59.28 19.98 50.27
C ARG A 1134 -60.30 19.41 49.28
N GLN A 1135 -60.47 18.09 49.17
CA GLN A 1135 -59.88 16.89 49.76
C GLN A 1135 -60.48 15.73 48.95
N ARG A 1136 -59.73 14.63 48.85
CA ARG A 1136 -60.21 13.24 48.73
C ARG A 1136 -60.94 12.93 47.39
N ALA A 1137 -60.53 11.95 46.61
CA ALA A 1137 -59.59 10.85 46.78
C ALA A 1137 -58.80 10.65 45.48
#